data_AF-A0A4Q4UJY0-F1
#
_entry.id   AF-A0A4Q4UJY0-F1
#
_cell.length_a   1.000
_cell.length_b   1.000
_cell.length_c   1.000
_cell.angle_alpha   90.00
_cell.angle_beta   90.00
_cell.angle_gamma   90.00
#
_symmetry.space_group_name_H-M   'P 1'
#
loop_
_entity.id
_entity.type
_entity.pdbx_description
1 polymer ?
#
loop_
_entity_poly.entity_id
_entity_poly.type
_entity_poly.pdbx_seq_one_letter_code
_entity_poly.pdbx_strand_id
1 'polypeptide(L)'
;MAPAHDVPTDVEKTGKTAAGEHEGDHHLKDAIIDIVAASSAAEKALLWRQDKRIVPLSAAIYFLCYLDRSNIGNAKVLNSSTGDDMQTDTRMSNYQFNIALMIFLIGYFLFEVPSNILLKKLRPSRWIAFLMFSWGAISAGLGGTHNFGQVTGVRFLLGAFEAGLFPGLVYYLTFWYKTNERSVRVAFILASATLAGAFGGAIAYGVGHMNMVGGLPGWRWLFILEAIPSMVSAFFVWFLLPDYPERASWLSESEKDLAAQRLHLEGAKGSAASLTWAETRATLTDWRLYGHYAIYFAVSLPFSSLSLFTPSIVSGLGYFDLQAQLMTVPPWAVAYVCQIIVSWLGDHFNARAYACAGAAAVGAIGFLVSALLPAAEYAGRYGCLIVGAAGAFSCIPPMLGWLTSNMWSTASIGLAVALNVSIGAGLGQIPGVWIYKADEAARGYPTGHGVNCAMLFFVSLGALALRYYYALRNGRILAAAEGGPVPRLCLYYHHHPPPPLQSRRPESSTDETATDDRCNISTFLGPLPPNATLENVTAVPQGRSYGEGAANLAYPVDPADLPALCAVTAWNRRFLTVGNGGFGGGINWLEMGVGTRYGFAALSTDTGHNSTATQLEWALGRPSSRTDWGWRTMRGSVELGKRLVEAYYAGNVGNSDNNDEENENGNGGRTGSSSSSSNSVIRYSYFSGCSTGGRQGLKEVQISPGSFDGVLVGAPAWYTSRLNNWATKVAQWDWPADSPRHAPWTALRPLAREVSRRCDGADGVRDGIVSAPERCALDFLARLACGASGASAEDLTTATPQSESPGLLPGSEWTMHVVLNYSGTSPYAIGYERYFVLDDPGLGVADFNDSVVELSARSGPGGATADDYGAIAGIFRESGGKVLMYHGMADALVPTRGSDLYYNRTVEAMEGMKIDRGGDLNATRDFFRYFLVPGMQHCRLTDVDAPWAFGAAYQALTFGNRTYSVPGFEGDAGYDVLMALVDWVERGVPVDSFVATTWRSATDPSSGVLRQRPICAYPKVAAWDGVGDVDRTDSWSCADNHNTTTPVTGLAAQSMPNPVSVRT
;
A
#
# COMPACT_ATOMS: atom_id res chain seq x y z
N MET A 1 -17.49 -22.59 -56.87
CA MET A 1 -17.16 -21.47 -57.79
C MET A 1 -16.53 -20.37 -56.96
N ALA A 2 -15.36 -19.87 -57.36
CA ALA A 2 -14.91 -18.51 -57.03
C ALA A 2 -15.45 -17.55 -58.14
N PRO A 3 -15.28 -16.21 -58.10
CA PRO A 3 -14.09 -15.40 -57.73
C PRO A 3 -14.28 -14.65 -56.39
N ALA A 4 -13.32 -13.95 -55.76
CA ALA A 4 -12.14 -13.18 -56.19
C ALA A 4 -12.45 -11.79 -56.79
N HIS A 5 -11.47 -10.88 -56.77
CA HIS A 5 -11.53 -9.44 -57.07
C HIS A 5 -12.23 -8.56 -56.01
N ASP A 6 -11.78 -7.34 -55.70
CA ASP A 6 -10.46 -6.70 -55.88
C ASP A 6 -10.25 -5.63 -54.80
N VAL A 7 -9.00 -5.36 -54.40
CA VAL A 7 -8.63 -4.15 -53.64
C VAL A 7 -7.66 -3.35 -54.50
N PRO A 8 -8.01 -2.12 -54.92
CA PRO A 8 -7.16 -1.34 -55.81
C PRO A 8 -5.78 -1.01 -55.21
N THR A 9 -4.74 -1.28 -55.97
CA THR A 9 -3.40 -0.73 -55.75
C THR A 9 -3.30 0.64 -56.40
N ASP A 10 -3.23 1.70 -55.61
CA ASP A 10 -2.74 3.01 -56.08
C ASP A 10 -1.54 3.44 -55.23
N VAL A 11 -0.35 3.19 -55.76
CA VAL A 11 0.93 3.69 -55.23
C VAL A 11 1.53 4.59 -56.29
N GLU A 12 1.23 5.88 -56.23
CA GLU A 12 1.94 6.89 -57.01
C GLU A 12 2.59 7.95 -56.11
N LYS A 13 3.70 8.53 -56.57
CA LYS A 13 4.72 9.15 -55.72
C LYS A 13 4.65 10.67 -55.78
N THR A 14 4.59 11.31 -54.62
CA THR A 14 5.13 12.68 -54.44
C THR A 14 6.06 12.72 -53.24
N GLY A 15 7.35 12.47 -53.47
CA GLY A 15 8.37 12.67 -52.43
C GLY A 15 8.65 14.17 -52.21
N LYS A 16 8.73 14.59 -50.96
CA LYS A 16 9.36 15.85 -50.55
C LYS A 16 10.19 15.66 -49.29
N THR A 17 11.33 16.32 -49.28
CA THR A 17 12.43 16.19 -48.32
C THR A 17 12.11 16.68 -46.91
N ALA A 18 12.52 15.89 -45.92
CA ALA A 18 13.07 16.28 -44.62
C ALA A 18 12.74 17.70 -44.08
N ALA A 19 11.72 17.79 -43.23
CA ALA A 19 11.62 18.72 -42.09
C ALA A 19 10.41 18.31 -41.22
N GLY A 20 10.61 17.70 -40.04
CA GLY A 20 9.47 17.29 -39.19
C GLY A 20 9.70 16.32 -38.02
N GLU A 21 10.93 15.96 -37.66
CA GLU A 21 11.19 14.91 -36.64
C GLU A 21 11.23 15.43 -35.18
N HIS A 22 10.30 16.34 -34.83
CA HIS A 22 10.15 16.85 -33.46
C HIS A 22 8.77 16.58 -32.81
N GLU A 23 7.81 15.99 -33.54
CA GLU A 23 6.47 15.67 -32.99
C GLU A 23 6.37 14.22 -32.45
N GLY A 24 7.38 13.36 -32.67
CA GLY A 24 7.34 11.94 -32.29
C GLY A 24 7.52 11.65 -30.79
N ASP A 25 8.44 12.35 -30.11
CA ASP A 25 8.80 12.07 -28.71
C ASP A 25 7.70 12.47 -27.70
N HIS A 26 6.82 13.41 -28.09
CA HIS A 26 5.62 13.72 -27.31
C HIS A 26 4.65 12.54 -27.29
N HIS A 27 4.32 11.98 -28.45
CA HIS A 27 3.29 10.93 -28.56
C HIS A 27 3.58 9.65 -27.75
N LEU A 28 4.84 9.29 -27.49
CA LEU A 28 5.16 8.11 -26.68
C LEU A 28 5.08 8.40 -25.17
N LYS A 29 5.52 9.58 -24.72
CA LYS A 29 5.31 10.03 -23.34
C LYS A 29 3.83 10.23 -23.05
N ASP A 30 3.11 10.85 -23.98
CA ASP A 30 1.65 10.99 -23.91
C ASP A 30 0.97 9.62 -23.90
N ALA A 31 1.44 8.62 -24.66
CA ALA A 31 0.89 7.26 -24.62
C ALA A 31 1.15 6.50 -23.30
N ILE A 32 2.32 6.65 -22.67
CA ILE A 32 2.62 6.02 -21.37
C ILE A 32 1.87 6.75 -20.25
N ILE A 33 1.81 8.08 -20.31
CA ILE A 33 0.93 8.89 -19.46
C ILE A 33 -0.52 8.45 -19.67
N ASP A 34 -0.99 8.24 -20.89
CA ASP A 34 -2.33 7.74 -21.21
C ASP A 34 -2.56 6.30 -20.77
N ILE A 35 -1.54 5.44 -20.61
CA ILE A 35 -1.70 4.07 -20.10
C ILE A 35 -1.76 4.06 -18.56
N VAL A 36 -0.88 4.78 -17.87
CA VAL A 36 -0.96 4.95 -16.41
C VAL A 36 -2.20 5.76 -16.03
N ALA A 37 -2.53 6.79 -16.81
CA ALA A 37 -3.77 7.52 -16.72
C ALA A 37 -4.96 6.70 -17.21
N ALA A 38 -4.86 5.70 -18.09
CA ALA A 38 -5.97 4.79 -18.42
C ALA A 38 -6.17 3.72 -17.36
N SER A 39 -5.15 3.30 -16.62
CA SER A 39 -5.34 2.49 -15.40
C SER A 39 -6.01 3.34 -14.31
N SER A 40 -5.46 4.52 -14.05
CA SER A 40 -6.04 5.50 -13.12
C SER A 40 -7.42 5.99 -13.55
N ALA A 41 -7.71 6.07 -14.85
CA ALA A 41 -8.99 6.48 -15.41
C ALA A 41 -9.94 5.32 -15.67
N ALA A 42 -9.49 4.07 -15.75
CA ALA A 42 -10.35 2.90 -15.59
C ALA A 42 -10.86 2.87 -14.14
N GLU A 43 -9.99 3.10 -13.15
CA GLU A 43 -10.42 3.27 -11.76
C GLU A 43 -11.32 4.50 -11.57
N LYS A 44 -10.94 5.69 -12.07
CA LYS A 44 -11.78 6.90 -11.96
C LYS A 44 -13.07 6.81 -12.77
N ALA A 45 -13.11 6.14 -13.92
CA ALA A 45 -14.32 5.97 -14.72
C ALA A 45 -15.24 4.88 -14.14
N LEU A 46 -14.68 3.81 -13.58
CA LEU A 46 -15.42 2.83 -12.77
C LEU A 46 -16.05 3.54 -11.56
N LEU A 47 -15.27 4.32 -10.82
CA LEU A 47 -15.77 5.18 -9.74
C LEU A 47 -16.84 6.14 -10.23
N TRP A 48 -16.64 6.82 -11.35
CA TRP A 48 -17.61 7.78 -11.90
C TRP A 48 -18.91 7.11 -12.39
N ARG A 49 -18.82 5.88 -12.92
CA ARG A 49 -19.98 5.04 -13.29
C ARG A 49 -20.71 4.52 -12.05
N GLN A 50 -19.98 4.13 -11.01
CA GLN A 50 -20.51 3.78 -9.69
C GLN A 50 -21.23 5.00 -9.08
N ASP A 51 -20.56 6.15 -9.00
CA ASP A 51 -21.06 7.40 -8.42
C ASP A 51 -22.34 7.85 -9.10
N LYS A 52 -22.34 7.98 -10.43
CA LYS A 52 -23.50 8.41 -11.23
C LYS A 52 -24.77 7.59 -11.02
N ARG A 53 -24.65 6.34 -10.55
CA ARG A 53 -25.78 5.46 -10.25
C ARG A 53 -26.08 5.44 -8.75
N ILE A 54 -25.09 5.13 -7.95
CA ILE A 54 -25.25 4.77 -6.53
C ILE A 54 -25.47 6.02 -5.67
N VAL A 55 -24.74 7.12 -5.91
CA VAL A 55 -24.81 8.30 -5.04
C VAL A 55 -26.11 9.08 -5.26
N PRO A 56 -26.57 9.40 -6.49
CA PRO A 56 -27.88 10.00 -6.71
C PRO A 56 -29.05 9.15 -6.21
N LEU A 57 -29.02 7.82 -6.42
CA LEU A 57 -30.07 6.95 -5.87
C LEU A 57 -30.09 6.99 -4.34
N SER A 58 -28.93 6.82 -3.69
CA SER A 58 -28.84 6.84 -2.21
C SER A 58 -29.26 8.20 -1.64
N ALA A 59 -28.87 9.30 -2.28
CA ALA A 59 -29.24 10.65 -1.90
C ALA A 59 -30.74 10.91 -2.12
N ALA A 60 -31.35 10.43 -3.21
CA ALA A 60 -32.78 10.56 -3.45
C ALA A 60 -33.63 9.76 -2.45
N ILE A 61 -33.21 8.54 -2.09
CA ILE A 61 -33.88 7.73 -1.05
C ILE A 61 -33.82 8.45 0.31
N TYR A 62 -32.66 9.01 0.67
CA TYR A 62 -32.51 9.74 1.94
C TYR A 62 -33.24 11.08 1.94
N PHE A 63 -33.31 11.78 0.79
CA PHE A 63 -34.11 13.00 0.61
C PHE A 63 -35.58 12.73 0.89
N LEU A 64 -36.15 11.69 0.28
CA LEU A 64 -37.55 11.33 0.45
C LEU A 64 -37.88 10.89 1.89
N CYS A 65 -37.01 10.08 2.49
CA CYS A 65 -37.09 9.74 3.92
C CYS A 65 -37.06 10.98 4.84
N TYR A 66 -36.18 11.95 4.55
CA TYR A 66 -36.07 13.16 5.38
C TYR A 66 -37.23 14.14 5.16
N LEU A 67 -37.82 14.14 3.97
CA LEU A 67 -39.05 14.88 3.64
C LEU A 67 -40.21 14.34 4.49
N ASP A 68 -40.52 13.04 4.38
CA ASP A 68 -41.51 12.33 5.21
C ASP A 68 -41.31 12.59 6.73
N ARG A 69 -40.06 12.51 7.20
CA ARG A 69 -39.70 12.71 8.62
C ARG A 69 -40.01 14.11 9.14
N SER A 70 -39.68 15.14 8.36
CA SER A 70 -39.66 16.55 8.78
C SER A 70 -40.98 17.29 8.51
N ASN A 71 -41.80 16.79 7.58
CA ASN A 71 -43.16 17.25 7.26
C ASN A 71 -44.01 17.64 8.48
N ILE A 72 -43.95 16.86 9.57
CA ILE A 72 -44.69 17.13 10.82
C ILE A 72 -44.39 18.51 11.45
N GLY A 73 -43.20 19.09 11.22
CA GLY A 73 -42.87 20.45 11.62
C GLY A 73 -43.60 21.51 10.80
N ASN A 74 -43.78 21.26 9.50
CA ASN A 74 -44.54 22.12 8.59
C ASN A 74 -46.04 22.03 8.91
N ALA A 75 -46.56 20.80 9.08
CA ALA A 75 -47.94 20.47 9.39
C ALA A 75 -48.48 21.11 10.68
N LYS A 76 -47.60 21.44 11.63
CA LYS A 76 -47.92 22.18 12.86
C LYS A 76 -48.19 23.68 12.64
N VAL A 77 -47.65 24.27 11.58
CA VAL A 77 -47.75 25.73 11.30
C VAL A 77 -48.67 26.00 10.11
N LEU A 78 -48.82 25.04 9.21
CA LEU A 78 -49.64 25.13 8.00
C LEU A 78 -51.12 25.35 8.34
N ASN A 79 -51.73 26.39 7.76
CA ASN A 79 -53.13 26.77 7.99
C ASN A 79 -53.49 27.05 9.47
N SER A 80 -52.49 27.32 10.31
CA SER A 80 -52.71 27.73 11.72
C SER A 80 -53.45 29.06 11.86
N SER A 81 -53.52 29.88 10.81
CA SER A 81 -54.32 31.11 10.80
C SER A 81 -55.84 30.87 10.72
N THR A 82 -56.27 29.73 10.16
CA THR A 82 -57.69 29.33 10.08
C THR A 82 -58.08 28.32 11.17
N GLY A 83 -57.10 27.78 11.91
CA GLY A 83 -57.30 26.72 12.90
C GLY A 83 -57.30 25.30 12.31
N ASP A 84 -56.97 25.16 11.03
CA ASP A 84 -56.93 23.88 10.31
C ASP A 84 -55.55 23.19 10.41
N ASP A 85 -54.68 23.58 11.36
CA ASP A 85 -53.37 22.96 11.54
C ASP A 85 -53.46 21.57 12.22
N MET A 86 -52.41 20.76 12.05
CA MET A 86 -52.37 19.39 12.60
C MET A 86 -52.56 19.34 14.13
N GLN A 87 -52.00 20.29 14.86
CA GLN A 87 -52.01 20.28 16.33
C GLN A 87 -53.41 20.67 16.86
N THR A 88 -54.09 21.61 16.22
CA THR A 88 -55.47 22.01 16.52
C THR A 88 -56.48 20.93 16.13
N ASP A 89 -56.45 20.42 14.90
CA ASP A 89 -57.36 19.38 14.39
C ASP A 89 -57.29 18.08 15.23
N THR A 90 -56.08 17.61 15.55
CA THR A 90 -55.87 16.42 16.40
C THR A 90 -55.95 16.70 17.91
N ARG A 91 -56.24 17.95 18.31
CA ARG A 91 -56.42 18.42 19.71
C ARG A 91 -55.23 18.10 20.62
N MET A 92 -54.01 18.24 20.11
CA MET A 92 -52.77 17.99 20.85
C MET A 92 -52.30 19.24 21.60
N SER A 93 -51.91 19.10 22.87
CA SER A 93 -51.09 20.11 23.55
C SER A 93 -49.66 20.12 23.01
N ASN A 94 -48.94 21.23 23.18
CA ASN A 94 -47.51 21.30 22.82
C ASN A 94 -46.66 20.20 23.51
N TYR A 95 -47.02 19.80 24.73
CA TYR A 95 -46.38 18.70 25.46
C TYR A 95 -46.62 17.34 24.78
N GLN A 96 -47.85 17.08 24.35
CA GLN A 96 -48.22 15.87 23.58
C GLN A 96 -47.54 15.83 22.20
N PHE A 97 -47.46 16.98 21.51
CA PHE A 97 -46.73 17.09 20.25
C PHE A 97 -45.24 16.70 20.42
N ASN A 98 -44.57 17.23 21.45
CA ASN A 98 -43.18 16.89 21.75
C ASN A 98 -43.00 15.40 22.12
N ILE A 99 -43.96 14.78 22.81
CA ILE A 99 -43.96 13.32 23.02
C ILE A 99 -44.07 12.55 21.70
N ALA A 100 -44.95 12.96 20.78
CA ALA A 100 -45.08 12.32 19.46
C ALA A 100 -43.81 12.47 18.59
N LEU A 101 -43.06 13.56 18.75
CA LEU A 101 -41.73 13.71 18.16
C LEU A 101 -40.69 12.78 18.83
N MET A 102 -40.67 12.71 20.16
CA MET A 102 -39.74 11.87 20.93
C MET A 102 -39.95 10.37 20.69
N ILE A 103 -41.20 9.92 20.59
CA ILE A 103 -41.54 8.50 20.42
C ILE A 103 -41.08 7.95 19.06
N PHE A 104 -41.04 8.79 18.01
CA PHE A 104 -40.38 8.46 16.75
C PHE A 104 -38.88 8.13 16.95
N LEU A 105 -38.16 8.95 17.73
CA LEU A 105 -36.74 8.76 18.00
C LEU A 105 -36.45 7.51 18.84
N ILE A 106 -37.37 7.16 19.75
CA ILE A 106 -37.32 5.91 20.51
C ILE A 106 -37.53 4.70 19.58
N GLY A 107 -38.49 4.78 18.65
CA GLY A 107 -38.67 3.76 17.60
C GLY A 107 -37.41 3.62 16.72
N TYR A 108 -36.83 4.75 16.31
CA TYR A 108 -35.60 4.78 15.52
C TYR A 108 -34.43 4.08 16.26
N PHE A 109 -34.16 4.48 17.51
CA PHE A 109 -33.10 3.89 18.35
C PHE A 109 -33.26 2.37 18.55
N LEU A 110 -34.47 1.89 18.82
CA LEU A 110 -34.72 0.47 19.12
C LEU A 110 -34.56 -0.44 17.90
N PHE A 111 -34.88 0.03 16.69
CA PHE A 111 -34.91 -0.78 15.47
C PHE A 111 -33.70 -0.57 14.54
N GLU A 112 -32.83 0.40 14.80
CA GLU A 112 -31.66 0.70 13.96
C GLU A 112 -30.73 -0.51 13.81
N VAL A 113 -30.22 -1.04 14.94
CA VAL A 113 -29.30 -2.20 14.93
C VAL A 113 -29.99 -3.47 14.40
N PRO A 114 -31.21 -3.86 14.82
CA PRO A 114 -31.93 -4.99 14.23
C PRO A 114 -32.13 -4.88 12.72
N SER A 115 -32.49 -3.70 12.21
CA SER A 115 -32.75 -3.49 10.77
C SER A 115 -31.47 -3.56 9.93
N ASN A 116 -30.32 -3.14 10.47
CA ASN A 116 -29.02 -3.29 9.81
C ASN A 116 -28.54 -4.75 9.78
N ILE A 117 -28.83 -5.54 10.82
CA ILE A 117 -28.58 -7.00 10.81
C ILE A 117 -29.43 -7.69 9.72
N LEU A 118 -30.67 -7.22 9.51
CA LEU A 118 -31.51 -7.70 8.40
C LEU A 118 -30.98 -7.26 7.03
N LEU A 119 -30.41 -6.06 6.89
CA LEU A 119 -29.76 -5.60 5.65
C LEU A 119 -28.58 -6.50 5.23
N LYS A 120 -27.81 -7.07 6.17
CA LYS A 120 -26.77 -8.07 5.83
C LYS A 120 -27.36 -9.44 5.43
N LYS A 121 -28.49 -9.86 6.01
CA LYS A 121 -29.12 -11.16 5.72
C LYS A 121 -29.98 -11.17 4.45
N LEU A 122 -30.48 -10.01 4.06
CA LEU A 122 -31.33 -9.81 2.88
C LEU A 122 -30.52 -9.10 1.78
N ARG A 123 -31.15 -8.89 0.62
CA ARG A 123 -30.55 -8.11 -0.47
C ARG A 123 -30.75 -6.61 -0.21
N PRO A 124 -29.72 -5.76 -0.34
CA PRO A 124 -29.83 -4.32 -0.07
C PRO A 124 -30.97 -3.65 -0.85
N SER A 125 -31.11 -3.95 -2.14
CA SER A 125 -32.22 -3.48 -2.99
C SER A 125 -33.60 -3.71 -2.36
N ARG A 126 -33.87 -4.97 -2.01
CA ARG A 126 -35.16 -5.43 -1.49
C ARG A 126 -35.44 -4.93 -0.09
N TRP A 127 -34.43 -4.87 0.78
CA TRP A 127 -34.63 -4.40 2.15
C TRP A 127 -34.85 -2.88 2.19
N ILE A 128 -34.02 -2.10 1.49
CA ILE A 128 -34.18 -0.64 1.42
C ILE A 128 -35.51 -0.28 0.75
N ALA A 129 -35.89 -0.96 -0.33
CA ALA A 129 -37.20 -0.77 -0.98
C ALA A 129 -38.38 -1.18 -0.08
N PHE A 130 -38.28 -2.26 0.69
CA PHE A 130 -39.30 -2.64 1.67
C PHE A 130 -39.48 -1.56 2.74
N LEU A 131 -38.38 -1.09 3.35
CA LEU A 131 -38.44 0.03 4.30
C LEU A 131 -39.05 1.28 3.66
N MET A 132 -38.67 1.60 2.41
CA MET A 132 -39.13 2.79 1.68
C MET A 132 -40.63 2.77 1.39
N PHE A 133 -41.18 1.62 0.99
CA PHE A 133 -42.61 1.46 0.83
C PHE A 133 -43.34 1.55 2.19
N SER A 134 -42.76 0.94 3.23
CA SER A 134 -43.33 0.96 4.58
C SER A 134 -43.37 2.35 5.20
N TRP A 135 -42.26 3.11 5.21
CA TRP A 135 -42.27 4.46 5.80
C TRP A 135 -43.16 5.41 5.01
N GLY A 136 -43.19 5.32 3.67
CA GLY A 136 -44.13 6.10 2.85
C GLY A 136 -45.60 5.78 3.17
N ALA A 137 -45.97 4.49 3.21
CA ALA A 137 -47.33 4.09 3.56
C ALA A 137 -47.74 4.52 4.98
N ILE A 138 -46.80 4.51 5.93
CA ILE A 138 -47.02 4.98 7.31
C ILE A 138 -47.10 6.51 7.36
N SER A 139 -46.29 7.23 6.59
CA SER A 139 -46.28 8.69 6.46
C SER A 139 -47.62 9.22 5.93
N ALA A 140 -48.11 8.66 4.81
CA ALA A 140 -49.46 8.92 4.31
C ALA A 140 -50.54 8.61 5.38
N GLY A 141 -50.29 7.60 6.22
CA GLY A 141 -51.11 7.24 7.37
C GLY A 141 -51.22 8.33 8.45
N LEU A 142 -50.26 9.26 8.60
CA LEU A 142 -50.42 10.41 9.50
C LEU A 142 -51.60 11.29 9.08
N GLY A 143 -51.83 11.47 7.78
CA GLY A 143 -52.97 12.21 7.24
C GLY A 143 -54.34 11.61 7.59
N GLY A 144 -54.39 10.34 8.04
CA GLY A 144 -55.58 9.67 8.55
C GLY A 144 -55.76 9.72 10.07
N THR A 145 -54.93 10.46 10.81
CA THR A 145 -55.01 10.52 12.29
C THR A 145 -55.94 11.62 12.80
N HIS A 146 -56.52 11.44 13.99
CA HIS A 146 -57.50 12.34 14.60
C HIS A 146 -57.25 12.65 16.09
N ASN A 147 -56.21 12.07 16.69
CA ASN A 147 -55.86 12.33 18.10
C ASN A 147 -54.39 11.98 18.42
N PHE A 148 -53.90 12.52 19.55
CA PHE A 148 -52.57 12.25 20.13
C PHE A 148 -52.13 10.78 20.10
N GLY A 149 -53.01 9.85 20.48
CA GLY A 149 -52.66 8.43 20.57
C GLY A 149 -52.39 7.81 19.19
N GLN A 150 -53.21 8.14 18.21
CA GLN A 150 -53.00 7.74 16.81
C GLN A 150 -51.73 8.36 16.23
N VAL A 151 -51.52 9.68 16.38
CA VAL A 151 -50.30 10.36 15.91
C VAL A 151 -49.04 9.72 16.51
N THR A 152 -49.05 9.47 17.82
CA THR A 152 -47.90 8.89 18.55
C THR A 152 -47.63 7.43 18.14
N GLY A 153 -48.68 6.62 17.95
CA GLY A 153 -48.54 5.24 17.48
C GLY A 153 -47.99 5.15 16.04
N VAL A 154 -48.51 5.98 15.13
CA VAL A 154 -48.00 6.05 13.75
C VAL A 154 -46.57 6.59 13.72
N ARG A 155 -46.22 7.60 14.55
CA ARG A 155 -44.83 8.09 14.69
C ARG A 155 -43.85 7.05 15.24
N PHE A 156 -44.26 6.18 16.16
CA PHE A 156 -43.43 5.05 16.61
C PHE A 156 -43.10 4.09 15.45
N LEU A 157 -44.12 3.70 14.69
CA LEU A 157 -43.96 2.82 13.53
C LEU A 157 -43.07 3.46 12.45
N LEU A 158 -43.29 4.75 12.14
CA LEU A 158 -42.48 5.49 11.18
C LEU A 158 -41.00 5.47 11.59
N GLY A 159 -40.71 5.74 12.87
CA GLY A 159 -39.36 5.67 13.42
C GLY A 159 -38.75 4.27 13.27
N ALA A 160 -39.51 3.21 13.56
CA ALA A 160 -39.05 1.82 13.44
C ALA A 160 -38.71 1.40 12.00
N PHE A 161 -39.45 1.87 11.00
CA PHE A 161 -39.18 1.56 9.59
C PHE A 161 -38.11 2.48 8.95
N GLU A 162 -38.01 3.74 9.36
CA GLU A 162 -36.90 4.61 8.94
C GLU A 162 -35.54 4.21 9.57
N ALA A 163 -35.56 3.56 10.74
CA ALA A 163 -34.37 3.20 11.52
C ALA A 163 -33.25 2.53 10.72
N GLY A 164 -33.62 1.64 9.79
CA GLY A 164 -32.65 0.90 8.98
C GLY A 164 -31.94 1.73 7.91
N LEU A 165 -32.50 2.88 7.50
CA LEU A 165 -32.11 3.51 6.24
C LEU A 165 -30.70 4.13 6.29
N PHE A 166 -30.47 5.12 7.14
CA PHE A 166 -29.24 5.90 7.06
C PHE A 166 -27.96 5.08 7.34
N PRO A 167 -27.83 4.38 8.48
CA PRO A 167 -26.72 3.46 8.69
C PRO A 167 -26.69 2.32 7.66
N GLY A 168 -27.85 1.91 7.14
CA GLY A 168 -27.96 0.92 6.07
C GLY A 168 -27.35 1.38 4.75
N LEU A 169 -27.54 2.65 4.36
CA LEU A 169 -26.90 3.28 3.21
C LEU A 169 -25.39 3.42 3.43
N VAL A 170 -24.95 3.83 4.63
CA VAL A 170 -23.50 3.91 4.94
C VAL A 170 -22.84 2.53 4.90
N TYR A 171 -23.50 1.48 5.41
CA TYR A 171 -23.02 0.11 5.31
C TYR A 171 -23.05 -0.40 3.86
N TYR A 172 -24.11 -0.12 3.10
CA TYR A 172 -24.22 -0.46 1.69
C TYR A 172 -23.08 0.13 0.83
N LEU A 173 -22.64 1.37 1.10
CA LEU A 173 -21.46 1.95 0.43
C LEU A 173 -20.17 1.14 0.68
N THR A 174 -20.06 0.35 1.75
CA THR A 174 -18.89 -0.51 2.01
C THR A 174 -18.79 -1.72 1.07
N PHE A 175 -19.85 -2.01 0.30
CA PHE A 175 -19.85 -3.04 -0.75
C PHE A 175 -19.33 -2.52 -2.11
N TRP A 176 -19.14 -1.21 -2.25
CA TRP A 176 -18.85 -0.56 -3.53
C TRP A 176 -17.61 0.33 -3.55
N TYR A 177 -17.17 0.84 -2.39
CA TYR A 177 -16.11 1.85 -2.28
C TYR A 177 -15.08 1.55 -1.18
N LYS A 178 -13.80 1.85 -1.45
CA LYS A 178 -12.67 1.74 -0.51
C LYS A 178 -12.81 2.73 0.66
N THR A 179 -12.02 2.55 1.72
CA THR A 179 -12.17 3.29 2.98
C THR A 179 -11.87 4.78 2.83
N ASN A 180 -10.88 5.13 2.02
CA ASN A 180 -10.57 6.51 1.62
C ASN A 180 -11.62 7.14 0.68
N GLU A 181 -12.44 6.34 0.00
CA GLU A 181 -13.43 6.82 -0.98
C GLU A 181 -14.80 7.19 -0.35
N ARG A 182 -15.15 6.64 0.82
CA ARG A 182 -16.53 6.71 1.36
C ARG A 182 -16.93 8.09 1.92
N SER A 183 -16.00 8.91 2.42
CA SER A 183 -16.29 10.17 3.14
C SER A 183 -17.16 11.15 2.33
N VAL A 184 -16.68 11.58 1.16
CA VAL A 184 -17.38 12.50 0.24
C VAL A 184 -18.77 11.97 -0.15
N ARG A 185 -18.90 10.65 -0.30
CA ARG A 185 -20.13 9.99 -0.77
C ARG A 185 -21.20 9.97 0.33
N VAL A 186 -20.80 9.72 1.59
CA VAL A 186 -21.67 9.91 2.76
C VAL A 186 -22.05 11.38 2.94
N ALA A 187 -21.16 12.32 2.63
CA ALA A 187 -21.48 13.75 2.69
C ALA A 187 -22.56 14.18 1.67
N PHE A 188 -22.49 13.69 0.42
CA PHE A 188 -23.55 13.94 -0.58
C PHE A 188 -24.90 13.33 -0.19
N ILE A 189 -24.91 12.14 0.43
CA ILE A 189 -26.15 11.56 0.98
C ILE A 189 -26.67 12.44 2.12
N LEU A 190 -25.85 12.78 3.11
CA LEU A 190 -26.29 13.64 4.23
C LEU A 190 -26.74 15.04 3.81
N ALA A 191 -26.19 15.60 2.73
CA ALA A 191 -26.64 16.88 2.20
C ALA A 191 -28.08 16.80 1.65
N SER A 192 -28.56 15.63 1.21
CA SER A 192 -29.93 15.53 0.70
C SER A 192 -31.01 15.73 1.78
N ALA A 193 -30.66 15.63 3.07
CA ALA A 193 -31.55 16.01 4.18
C ALA A 193 -31.75 17.53 4.31
N THR A 194 -30.70 18.35 4.14
CA THR A 194 -30.85 19.82 4.10
C THR A 194 -31.60 20.25 2.84
N LEU A 195 -31.36 19.58 1.70
CA LEU A 195 -32.17 19.78 0.49
C LEU A 195 -33.65 19.40 0.70
N ALA A 196 -33.94 18.32 1.44
CA ALA A 196 -35.31 17.92 1.78
C ALA A 196 -36.03 18.96 2.66
N GLY A 197 -35.33 19.55 3.63
CA GLY A 197 -35.88 20.67 4.41
C GLY A 197 -36.26 21.87 3.54
N ALA A 198 -35.43 22.21 2.54
CA ALA A 198 -35.73 23.27 1.58
C ALA A 198 -36.95 22.94 0.70
N PHE A 199 -37.07 21.70 0.22
CA PHE A 199 -38.21 21.27 -0.59
C PHE A 199 -39.50 21.14 0.23
N GLY A 200 -39.45 20.62 1.45
CA GLY A 200 -40.62 20.50 2.34
C GLY A 200 -41.27 21.85 2.65
N GLY A 201 -40.47 22.90 2.88
CA GLY A 201 -40.99 24.27 3.03
C GLY A 201 -41.70 24.79 1.78
N ALA A 202 -41.15 24.51 0.59
CA ALA A 202 -41.76 24.89 -0.69
C ALA A 202 -43.02 24.07 -1.04
N ILE A 203 -43.04 22.78 -0.72
CA ILE A 203 -44.19 21.89 -0.92
C ILE A 203 -45.29 22.26 0.08
N ALA A 204 -44.97 22.51 1.35
CA ALA A 204 -45.93 23.00 2.33
C ALA A 204 -46.55 24.35 1.93
N TYR A 205 -45.75 25.29 1.39
CA TYR A 205 -46.28 26.53 0.81
C TYR A 205 -47.29 26.25 -0.32
N GLY A 206 -46.99 25.34 -1.25
CA GLY A 206 -47.91 24.94 -2.31
C GLY A 206 -49.19 24.28 -1.79
N VAL A 207 -49.05 23.19 -1.02
CA VAL A 207 -50.16 22.38 -0.50
C VAL A 207 -51.03 23.14 0.51
N GLY A 208 -50.51 24.18 1.17
CA GLY A 208 -51.32 25.06 2.03
C GLY A 208 -52.42 25.83 1.28
N HIS A 209 -52.33 25.95 -0.05
CA HIS A 209 -53.40 26.46 -0.90
C HIS A 209 -54.50 25.41 -1.19
N MET A 210 -54.27 24.14 -0.85
CA MET A 210 -55.24 23.04 -0.94
C MET A 210 -56.06 22.85 0.36
N ASN A 211 -56.02 23.81 1.28
CA ASN A 211 -56.77 23.69 2.53
C ASN A 211 -58.27 23.52 2.27
N MET A 212 -58.88 22.54 2.95
CA MET A 212 -60.27 22.12 2.77
C MET A 212 -60.67 21.64 1.37
N VAL A 213 -59.72 21.45 0.43
CA VAL A 213 -59.98 20.75 -0.84
C VAL A 213 -60.40 19.31 -0.54
N GLY A 214 -61.51 18.87 -1.13
CA GLY A 214 -62.10 17.56 -0.82
C GLY A 214 -62.63 17.42 0.62
N GLY A 215 -62.72 18.51 1.39
CA GLY A 215 -63.12 18.50 2.80
C GLY A 215 -62.01 18.11 3.78
N LEU A 216 -60.74 18.09 3.35
CA LEU A 216 -59.59 17.76 4.18
C LEU A 216 -58.70 18.99 4.45
N PRO A 217 -58.30 19.26 5.71
CA PRO A 217 -57.27 20.23 6.05
C PRO A 217 -55.96 20.06 5.27
N GLY A 218 -55.27 21.16 4.96
CA GLY A 218 -54.06 21.18 4.13
C GLY A 218 -52.94 20.25 4.63
N TRP A 219 -52.80 20.10 5.94
CA TRP A 219 -51.79 19.21 6.54
C TRP A 219 -52.00 17.72 6.20
N ARG A 220 -53.26 17.29 5.98
CA ARG A 220 -53.57 15.90 5.60
C ARG A 220 -53.15 15.63 4.15
N TRP A 221 -53.39 16.59 3.26
CA TRP A 221 -52.85 16.55 1.89
C TRP A 221 -51.33 16.56 1.89
N LEU A 222 -50.67 17.30 2.79
CA LEU A 222 -49.21 17.37 2.85
C LEU A 222 -48.57 15.99 3.10
N PHE A 223 -49.05 15.23 4.09
CA PHE A 223 -48.57 13.86 4.33
C PHE A 223 -48.88 12.90 3.17
N ILE A 224 -50.07 13.01 2.55
CA ILE A 224 -50.45 12.14 1.43
C ILE A 224 -49.57 12.40 0.20
N LEU A 225 -49.34 13.67 -0.14
CA LEU A 225 -48.66 14.07 -1.38
C LEU A 225 -47.13 13.92 -1.30
N GLU A 226 -46.50 14.10 -0.14
CA GLU A 226 -45.07 13.87 0.03
C GLU A 226 -44.72 12.37 0.13
N ALA A 227 -45.61 11.55 0.69
CA ALA A 227 -45.40 10.11 0.86
C ALA A 227 -45.57 9.28 -0.43
N ILE A 228 -46.41 9.73 -1.38
CA ILE A 228 -46.60 9.05 -2.67
C ILE A 228 -45.27 8.90 -3.45
N PRO A 229 -44.43 9.95 -3.59
CA PRO A 229 -43.06 9.83 -4.06
C PRO A 229 -42.25 8.73 -3.38
N SER A 230 -42.27 8.60 -2.04
CA SER A 230 -41.59 7.50 -1.34
C SER A 230 -42.12 6.12 -1.76
N MET A 231 -43.44 5.92 -1.76
CA MET A 231 -44.06 4.65 -2.14
C MET A 231 -43.80 4.25 -3.59
N VAL A 232 -43.82 5.22 -4.52
CA VAL A 232 -43.52 5.00 -5.95
C VAL A 232 -42.03 4.75 -6.17
N SER A 233 -41.16 5.52 -5.53
CA SER A 233 -39.70 5.33 -5.59
C SER A 233 -39.26 3.98 -5.01
N ALA A 234 -39.96 3.43 -4.01
CA ALA A 234 -39.69 2.09 -3.48
C ALA A 234 -39.72 1.01 -4.57
N PHE A 235 -40.68 1.08 -5.50
CA PHE A 235 -40.76 0.17 -6.65
C PHE A 235 -39.52 0.32 -7.54
N PHE A 236 -39.10 1.55 -7.86
CA PHE A 236 -37.89 1.78 -8.63
C PHE A 236 -36.61 1.30 -7.91
N VAL A 237 -36.48 1.53 -6.61
CA VAL A 237 -35.33 1.08 -5.80
C VAL A 237 -35.21 -0.45 -5.80
N TRP A 238 -36.33 -1.17 -5.77
CA TRP A 238 -36.36 -2.64 -5.81
C TRP A 238 -35.69 -3.24 -7.07
N PHE A 239 -35.69 -2.51 -8.19
CA PHE A 239 -35.11 -2.95 -9.47
C PHE A 239 -33.84 -2.21 -9.89
N LEU A 240 -33.65 -0.95 -9.46
CA LEU A 240 -32.56 -0.08 -9.93
C LEU A 240 -31.39 0.04 -8.95
N LEU A 241 -31.58 -0.19 -7.65
CA LEU A 241 -30.49 -0.15 -6.68
C LEU A 241 -29.67 -1.46 -6.80
N PRO A 242 -28.39 -1.42 -7.21
CA PRO A 242 -27.63 -2.65 -7.45
C PRO A 242 -27.15 -3.25 -6.11
N ASP A 243 -27.34 -4.57 -5.92
CA ASP A 243 -27.02 -5.25 -4.65
C ASP A 243 -25.50 -5.22 -4.33
N TYR A 244 -24.67 -5.76 -5.24
CA TYR A 244 -23.22 -5.96 -5.08
C TYR A 244 -22.51 -5.86 -6.44
N PRO A 245 -21.21 -5.46 -6.51
CA PRO A 245 -20.49 -5.26 -7.77
C PRO A 245 -20.37 -6.52 -8.64
N GLU A 246 -20.19 -7.70 -8.03
CA GLU A 246 -20.04 -8.99 -8.74
C GLU A 246 -21.33 -9.40 -9.47
N ARG A 247 -22.47 -8.78 -9.12
CA ARG A 247 -23.80 -9.00 -9.72
C ARG A 247 -24.30 -7.80 -10.52
N ALA A 248 -23.46 -6.81 -10.77
CA ALA A 248 -23.83 -5.59 -11.50
C ALA A 248 -23.96 -5.86 -13.01
N SER A 249 -25.19 -5.99 -13.51
CA SER A 249 -25.48 -6.19 -14.94
C SER A 249 -25.09 -5.01 -15.85
N TRP A 250 -24.66 -3.89 -15.27
CA TRP A 250 -24.27 -2.66 -15.96
C TRP A 250 -22.75 -2.38 -15.92
N LEU A 251 -21.98 -3.23 -15.24
CA LEU A 251 -20.52 -3.29 -15.36
C LEU A 251 -20.16 -4.38 -16.38
N SER A 252 -19.18 -4.10 -17.25
CA SER A 252 -18.51 -5.15 -18.02
C SER A 252 -17.74 -6.11 -17.10
N GLU A 253 -17.43 -7.33 -17.53
CA GLU A 253 -16.70 -8.29 -16.68
C GLU A 253 -15.36 -7.71 -16.19
N SER A 254 -14.59 -7.05 -17.06
CA SER A 254 -13.35 -6.35 -16.70
C SER A 254 -13.56 -5.21 -15.67
N GLU A 255 -14.71 -4.53 -15.67
CA GLU A 255 -15.06 -3.56 -14.63
C GLU A 255 -15.48 -4.23 -13.31
N LYS A 256 -16.10 -5.42 -13.35
CA LYS A 256 -16.41 -6.20 -12.13
C LYS A 256 -15.15 -6.77 -11.52
N ASP A 257 -14.23 -7.29 -12.33
CA ASP A 257 -12.94 -7.82 -11.90
C ASP A 257 -12.11 -6.69 -11.27
N LEU A 258 -12.03 -5.52 -11.91
CA LEU A 258 -11.40 -4.32 -11.33
C LEU A 258 -12.08 -3.88 -10.03
N ALA A 259 -13.41 -3.92 -9.94
CA ALA A 259 -14.13 -3.61 -8.69
C ALA A 259 -13.82 -4.64 -7.58
N ALA A 260 -13.80 -5.94 -7.90
CA ALA A 260 -13.51 -7.02 -6.96
C ALA A 260 -12.05 -6.99 -6.48
N GLN A 261 -11.11 -6.68 -7.37
CA GLN A 261 -9.69 -6.48 -7.07
C GLN A 261 -9.49 -5.27 -6.14
N ARG A 262 -10.04 -4.10 -6.49
CA ARG A 262 -10.00 -2.87 -5.66
C ARG A 262 -10.59 -3.07 -4.27
N LEU A 263 -11.65 -3.86 -4.16
CA LEU A 263 -12.34 -4.15 -2.89
C LEU A 263 -11.78 -5.40 -2.17
N HIS A 264 -10.77 -6.08 -2.71
CA HIS A 264 -10.30 -7.35 -2.16
C HIS A 264 -9.73 -7.21 -0.74
N LEU A 265 -9.03 -6.11 -0.47
CA LEU A 265 -8.35 -5.80 0.80
C LEU A 265 -9.20 -4.96 1.76
N GLU A 266 -10.02 -4.04 1.25
CA GLU A 266 -10.73 -3.04 2.08
C GLU A 266 -12.26 -3.16 2.10
N GLY A 267 -12.87 -3.88 1.15
CA GLY A 267 -14.31 -3.95 0.96
C GLY A 267 -15.02 -4.92 1.90
N ALA A 268 -16.25 -4.59 2.31
CA ALA A 268 -17.08 -5.51 3.07
C ALA A 268 -17.74 -6.52 2.13
N LYS A 269 -17.09 -7.66 1.90
CA LYS A 269 -17.63 -8.73 1.03
C LYS A 269 -18.95 -9.24 1.60
N GLY A 270 -19.96 -9.49 0.75
CA GLY A 270 -21.25 -10.03 1.19
C GLY A 270 -21.15 -11.41 1.87
N SER A 271 -20.08 -12.16 1.56
CA SER A 271 -19.68 -13.43 2.16
C SER A 271 -18.73 -13.31 3.36
N ALA A 272 -18.31 -12.10 3.75
CA ALA A 272 -17.38 -11.91 4.86
C ALA A 272 -17.99 -12.37 6.20
N ALA A 273 -17.16 -12.96 7.06
CA ALA A 273 -17.55 -13.46 8.37
C ALA A 273 -18.32 -12.43 9.21
N SER A 274 -19.14 -12.91 10.14
CA SER A 274 -19.72 -12.06 11.19
C SER A 274 -18.62 -11.56 12.12
N LEU A 275 -18.74 -10.29 12.56
CA LEU A 275 -17.85 -9.67 13.54
C LEU A 275 -17.62 -10.62 14.72
N THR A 276 -16.36 -10.92 15.03
CA THR A 276 -16.04 -11.81 16.15
C THR A 276 -16.38 -11.16 17.48
N TRP A 277 -16.61 -11.95 18.52
CA TRP A 277 -16.86 -11.40 19.87
C TRP A 277 -15.63 -10.63 20.40
N ALA A 278 -14.42 -11.00 19.98
CA ALA A 278 -13.19 -10.26 20.29
C ALA A 278 -13.19 -8.85 19.67
N GLU A 279 -13.44 -8.72 18.36
CA GLU A 279 -13.58 -7.43 17.68
C GLU A 279 -14.73 -6.58 18.24
N THR A 280 -15.86 -7.23 18.53
CA THR A 280 -17.04 -6.61 19.13
C THR A 280 -16.68 -6.01 20.49
N ARG A 281 -16.06 -6.80 21.37
CA ARG A 281 -15.64 -6.36 22.70
C ARG A 281 -14.60 -5.24 22.61
N ALA A 282 -13.57 -5.39 21.77
CA ALA A 282 -12.54 -4.38 21.58
C ALA A 282 -13.14 -3.02 21.18
N THR A 283 -14.05 -3.04 20.19
CA THR A 283 -14.79 -1.86 19.73
C THR A 283 -15.67 -1.25 20.83
N LEU A 284 -16.39 -2.08 21.59
CA LEU A 284 -17.22 -1.62 22.71
C LEU A 284 -16.40 -1.07 23.90
N THR A 285 -15.14 -1.49 24.08
CA THR A 285 -14.27 -1.00 25.18
C THR A 285 -13.41 0.20 24.80
N ASP A 286 -13.40 0.64 23.54
CA ASP A 286 -12.54 1.73 23.10
C ASP A 286 -13.13 3.10 23.46
N TRP A 287 -12.66 3.67 24.58
CA TRP A 287 -13.11 4.97 25.09
C TRP A 287 -13.02 6.11 24.06
N ARG A 288 -12.12 6.03 23.08
CA ARG A 288 -11.97 7.05 22.03
C ARG A 288 -13.25 7.19 21.20
N LEU A 289 -13.97 6.09 21.01
CA LEU A 289 -15.22 6.07 20.25
C LEU A 289 -16.34 6.77 21.03
N TYR A 290 -16.37 6.64 22.36
CA TYR A 290 -17.28 7.42 23.22
C TYR A 290 -17.03 8.93 23.12
N GLY A 291 -15.78 9.35 22.84
CA GLY A 291 -15.46 10.73 22.47
C GLY A 291 -16.18 11.17 21.20
N HIS A 292 -16.11 10.39 20.11
CA HIS A 292 -16.88 10.65 18.88
C HIS A 292 -18.40 10.60 19.15
N TYR A 293 -18.89 9.60 19.90
CA TYR A 293 -20.31 9.43 20.22
C TYR A 293 -20.87 10.62 21.00
N ALA A 294 -20.10 11.21 21.92
CA ALA A 294 -20.50 12.42 22.66
C ALA A 294 -20.58 13.67 21.77
N ILE A 295 -19.65 13.83 20.83
CA ILE A 295 -19.67 14.92 19.83
C ILE A 295 -20.88 14.74 18.88
N TYR A 296 -21.13 13.51 18.42
CA TYR A 296 -22.25 13.19 17.54
C TYR A 296 -23.61 13.30 18.25
N PHE A 297 -23.68 12.99 19.55
CA PHE A 297 -24.82 13.29 20.41
C PHE A 297 -25.07 14.79 20.49
N ALA A 298 -24.04 15.59 20.79
CA ALA A 298 -24.18 17.04 20.92
C ALA A 298 -24.64 17.73 19.61
N VAL A 299 -24.12 17.34 18.44
CA VAL A 299 -24.61 17.89 17.15
C VAL A 299 -26.03 17.43 16.79
N SER A 300 -26.50 16.33 17.38
CA SER A 300 -27.83 15.81 17.10
C SER A 300 -28.95 16.67 17.70
N LEU A 301 -28.68 17.49 18.73
CA LEU A 301 -29.62 18.47 19.25
C LEU A 301 -29.96 19.59 18.23
N PRO A 302 -29.01 20.36 17.67
CA PRO A 302 -29.31 21.35 16.65
C PRO A 302 -29.84 20.71 15.36
N PHE A 303 -29.42 19.48 15.02
CA PHE A 303 -29.97 18.73 13.89
C PHE A 303 -31.48 18.47 14.04
N SER A 304 -31.93 17.83 15.13
CA SER A 304 -33.38 17.54 15.29
C SER A 304 -34.20 18.79 15.59
N SER A 305 -33.66 19.70 16.40
CA SER A 305 -34.39 20.91 16.80
C SER A 305 -34.62 21.86 15.63
N LEU A 306 -33.63 22.07 14.74
CA LEU A 306 -33.87 22.81 13.50
C LEU A 306 -34.84 22.05 12.59
N SER A 307 -34.61 20.76 12.29
CA SER A 307 -35.42 20.03 11.32
C SER A 307 -36.89 19.85 11.69
N LEU A 308 -37.24 19.88 12.98
CA LEU A 308 -38.62 19.71 13.46
C LEU A 308 -39.29 21.02 13.90
N PHE A 309 -38.53 22.08 14.18
CA PHE A 309 -39.07 23.36 14.67
C PHE A 309 -38.76 24.57 13.79
N THR A 310 -37.99 24.48 12.71
CA THR A 310 -37.70 25.64 11.84
C THR A 310 -38.96 26.40 11.38
N PRO A 311 -40.08 25.76 10.97
CA PRO A 311 -41.33 26.47 10.67
C PRO A 311 -41.89 27.25 11.88
N SER A 312 -41.79 26.68 13.10
CA SER A 312 -42.20 27.36 14.34
C SER A 312 -41.25 28.48 14.74
N ILE A 313 -39.93 28.31 14.54
CA ILE A 313 -38.91 29.34 14.77
C ILE A 313 -39.15 30.53 13.83
N VAL A 314 -39.32 30.26 12.54
CA VAL A 314 -39.61 31.27 11.51
C VAL A 314 -40.96 31.95 11.76
N SER A 315 -41.96 31.24 12.30
CA SER A 315 -43.21 31.84 12.77
C SER A 315 -42.99 32.79 13.97
N GLY A 316 -42.13 32.42 14.92
CA GLY A 316 -41.65 33.30 15.98
C GLY A 316 -40.79 34.48 15.50
N LEU A 317 -40.38 34.50 14.21
CA LEU A 317 -39.71 35.63 13.57
C LEU A 317 -40.67 36.54 12.77
N GLY A 318 -41.98 36.40 12.97
CA GLY A 318 -43.00 37.30 12.41
C GLY A 318 -43.48 36.96 10.99
N TYR A 319 -43.06 35.82 10.43
CA TYR A 319 -43.57 35.30 9.16
C TYR A 319 -44.68 34.28 9.44
N PHE A 320 -45.92 34.54 9.03
CA PHE A 320 -47.06 33.71 9.44
C PHE A 320 -47.53 32.72 8.36
N ASP A 321 -48.07 31.59 8.80
CA ASP A 321 -48.72 30.55 7.97
C ASP A 321 -47.90 30.18 6.73
N LEU A 322 -48.44 30.34 5.51
CA LEU A 322 -47.76 30.05 4.25
C LEU A 322 -46.42 30.79 4.11
N GLN A 323 -46.33 32.04 4.58
CA GLN A 323 -45.08 32.81 4.53
C GLN A 323 -44.01 32.20 5.46
N ALA A 324 -44.41 31.59 6.57
CA ALA A 324 -43.50 30.84 7.43
C ALA A 324 -42.85 29.67 6.68
N GLN A 325 -43.66 28.90 5.93
CA GLN A 325 -43.21 27.74 5.16
C GLN A 325 -42.16 28.15 4.11
N LEU A 326 -42.47 29.18 3.32
CA LEU A 326 -41.57 29.70 2.28
C LEU A 326 -40.26 30.26 2.87
N MET A 327 -40.32 30.91 4.04
CA MET A 327 -39.14 31.44 4.72
C MET A 327 -38.32 30.37 5.46
N THR A 328 -38.71 29.09 5.44
CA THR A 328 -37.80 28.01 5.86
C THR A 328 -36.78 27.64 4.77
N VAL A 329 -37.06 27.94 3.49
CA VAL A 329 -36.27 27.48 2.34
C VAL A 329 -34.83 28.04 2.33
N PRO A 330 -34.56 29.34 2.59
CA PRO A 330 -33.21 29.89 2.50
C PRO A 330 -32.19 29.35 3.52
N PRO A 331 -32.50 29.20 4.83
CA PRO A 331 -31.60 28.51 5.78
C PRO A 331 -31.17 27.13 5.30
N TRP A 332 -32.10 26.34 4.78
CA TRP A 332 -31.84 24.99 4.27
C TRP A 332 -31.01 24.98 2.98
N ALA A 333 -31.32 25.86 2.03
CA ALA A 333 -30.59 25.98 0.77
C ALA A 333 -29.13 26.43 0.96
N VAL A 334 -28.88 27.36 1.90
CA VAL A 334 -27.51 27.77 2.27
C VAL A 334 -26.79 26.63 3.02
N ALA A 335 -27.48 25.96 3.95
CA ALA A 335 -26.89 24.83 4.66
C ALA A 335 -26.46 23.69 3.73
N TYR A 336 -27.24 23.37 2.70
CA TYR A 336 -26.88 22.40 1.66
C TYR A 336 -25.55 22.74 0.97
N VAL A 337 -25.39 23.98 0.50
CA VAL A 337 -24.19 24.44 -0.20
C VAL A 337 -22.98 24.46 0.75
N CYS A 338 -23.14 25.02 1.95
CA CYS A 338 -22.07 25.05 2.96
C CYS A 338 -21.63 23.63 3.37
N GLN A 339 -22.56 22.70 3.52
CA GLN A 339 -22.29 21.33 3.95
C GLN A 339 -21.44 20.58 2.92
N ILE A 340 -21.71 20.75 1.63
CA ILE A 340 -20.90 20.19 0.55
C ILE A 340 -19.49 20.83 0.54
N ILE A 341 -19.40 22.16 0.62
CA ILE A 341 -18.12 22.88 0.59
C ILE A 341 -17.23 22.52 1.79
N VAL A 342 -17.76 22.54 3.02
CA VAL A 342 -17.01 22.20 4.24
C VAL A 342 -16.56 20.73 4.23
N SER A 343 -17.39 19.82 3.71
CA SER A 343 -17.02 18.42 3.56
C SER A 343 -15.88 18.26 2.55
N TRP A 344 -15.99 18.91 1.39
CA TRP A 344 -14.94 18.90 0.38
C TRP A 344 -13.62 19.50 0.90
N LEU A 345 -13.64 20.64 1.60
CA LEU A 345 -12.46 21.24 2.23
C LEU A 345 -11.84 20.30 3.29
N GLY A 346 -12.67 19.67 4.12
CA GLY A 346 -12.24 18.72 5.15
C GLY A 346 -11.60 17.45 4.58
N ASP A 347 -12.09 16.96 3.44
CA ASP A 347 -11.49 15.84 2.71
C ASP A 347 -10.23 16.25 1.93
N HIS A 348 -10.27 17.36 1.18
CA HIS A 348 -9.18 17.85 0.32
C HIS A 348 -7.92 18.22 1.10
N PHE A 349 -8.04 18.95 2.21
CA PHE A 349 -6.91 19.29 3.09
C PHE A 349 -6.61 18.21 4.13
N ASN A 350 -7.26 17.03 4.06
CA ASN A 350 -7.21 15.96 5.07
C ASN A 350 -7.48 16.47 6.51
N ALA A 351 -8.25 17.55 6.63
CA ALA A 351 -8.39 18.40 7.81
C ALA A 351 -9.74 18.23 8.53
N ARG A 352 -10.42 17.10 8.32
CA ARG A 352 -11.80 16.79 8.76
C ARG A 352 -12.17 17.27 10.17
N ALA A 353 -11.29 17.10 11.15
CA ALA A 353 -11.52 17.55 12.53
C ALA A 353 -11.60 19.09 12.65
N TYR A 354 -10.75 19.83 11.93
CA TYR A 354 -10.77 21.29 11.89
C TYR A 354 -11.96 21.81 11.08
N ALA A 355 -12.34 21.13 9.98
CA ALA A 355 -13.54 21.45 9.22
C ALA A 355 -14.82 21.29 10.07
N CYS A 356 -14.92 20.18 10.83
CA CYS A 356 -15.96 19.96 11.83
C CYS A 356 -15.96 21.08 12.89
N ALA A 357 -14.81 21.35 13.51
CA ALA A 357 -14.72 22.33 14.59
C ALA A 357 -15.04 23.77 14.15
N GLY A 358 -14.58 24.16 12.95
CA GLY A 358 -14.84 25.48 12.38
C GLY A 358 -16.30 25.69 12.02
N ALA A 359 -16.93 24.73 11.33
CA ALA A 359 -18.37 24.80 11.03
C ALA A 359 -19.23 24.81 12.30
N ALA A 360 -18.90 23.96 13.29
CA ALA A 360 -19.59 23.97 14.58
C ALA A 360 -19.42 25.31 15.31
N ALA A 361 -18.24 25.93 15.31
CA ALA A 361 -18.02 27.25 15.91
C ALA A 361 -18.83 28.35 15.19
N VAL A 362 -18.88 28.35 13.86
CA VAL A 362 -19.70 29.29 13.08
C VAL A 362 -21.19 29.13 13.42
N GLY A 363 -21.68 27.89 13.50
CA GLY A 363 -23.06 27.61 13.92
C GLY A 363 -23.33 28.07 15.35
N ALA A 364 -22.41 27.80 16.29
CA ALA A 364 -22.50 28.24 17.68
C ALA A 364 -22.56 29.77 17.80
N ILE A 365 -21.74 30.49 17.04
CA ILE A 365 -21.77 31.96 16.96
C ILE A 365 -23.10 32.46 16.40
N GLY A 366 -23.64 31.83 15.35
CA GLY A 366 -24.98 32.15 14.83
C GLY A 366 -26.07 32.02 15.90
N PHE A 367 -26.09 30.90 16.63
CA PHE A 367 -27.04 30.70 17.74
C PHE A 367 -26.79 31.66 18.92
N LEU A 368 -25.53 31.97 19.25
CA LEU A 368 -25.18 32.93 20.31
C LEU A 368 -25.71 34.32 19.99
N VAL A 369 -25.46 34.84 18.78
CA VAL A 369 -25.98 36.14 18.35
C VAL A 369 -27.51 36.12 18.31
N SER A 370 -28.13 35.04 17.82
CA SER A 370 -29.60 34.89 17.85
C SER A 370 -30.19 34.91 19.27
N ALA A 371 -29.45 34.44 20.29
CA ALA A 371 -29.88 34.47 21.68
C ALA A 371 -29.69 35.86 22.34
N LEU A 372 -28.70 36.63 21.89
CA LEU A 372 -28.36 37.97 22.42
C LEU A 372 -29.13 39.11 21.75
N LEU A 373 -29.59 38.94 20.50
CA LEU A 373 -30.40 39.94 19.81
C LEU A 373 -31.76 40.18 20.49
N PRO A 374 -32.29 41.42 20.48
CA PRO A 374 -33.65 41.71 20.97
C PRO A 374 -34.70 40.81 20.34
N ALA A 375 -35.78 40.49 21.05
CA ALA A 375 -36.83 39.58 20.55
C ALA A 375 -37.55 40.12 19.29
N ALA A 376 -37.57 41.45 19.10
CA ALA A 376 -38.14 42.10 17.93
C ALA A 376 -37.17 42.25 16.74
N GLU A 377 -35.90 41.86 16.87
CA GLU A 377 -34.89 42.00 15.80
C GLU A 377 -34.97 40.82 14.81
N TYR A 378 -36.09 40.77 14.09
CA TYR A 378 -36.46 39.64 13.24
C TYR A 378 -35.49 39.42 12.06
N ALA A 379 -34.97 40.50 11.45
CA ALA A 379 -34.06 40.41 10.31
C ALA A 379 -32.70 39.86 10.74
N GLY A 380 -32.11 40.40 11.81
CA GLY A 380 -30.86 39.90 12.39
C GLY A 380 -30.97 38.44 12.83
N ARG A 381 -32.05 38.09 13.55
CA ARG A 381 -32.31 36.71 14.00
C ARG A 381 -32.51 35.72 12.85
N TYR A 382 -33.16 36.15 11.76
CA TYR A 382 -33.29 35.32 10.55
C TYR A 382 -31.94 35.07 9.85
N GLY A 383 -31.08 36.10 9.76
CA GLY A 383 -29.69 35.92 9.31
C GLY A 383 -28.91 34.94 10.21
N CYS A 384 -29.10 35.03 11.52
CA CYS A 384 -28.50 34.11 12.48
C CYS A 384 -29.02 32.66 12.34
N LEU A 385 -30.28 32.45 11.95
CA LEU A 385 -30.85 31.14 11.65
C LEU A 385 -30.16 30.48 10.44
N ILE A 386 -29.88 31.26 9.38
CA ILE A 386 -29.13 30.79 8.20
C ILE A 386 -27.72 30.36 8.61
N VAL A 387 -27.00 31.17 9.39
CA VAL A 387 -25.64 30.85 9.87
C VAL A 387 -25.65 29.64 10.82
N GLY A 388 -26.63 29.56 11.72
CA GLY A 388 -26.82 28.46 12.66
C GLY A 388 -27.07 27.12 11.95
N ALA A 389 -27.98 27.09 10.97
CA ALA A 389 -28.25 25.92 10.15
C ALA A 389 -27.04 25.51 9.30
N ALA A 390 -26.39 26.48 8.65
CA ALA A 390 -25.19 26.21 7.85
C ALA A 390 -24.08 25.58 8.69
N GLY A 391 -23.74 26.16 9.85
CA GLY A 391 -22.71 25.61 10.72
C GLY A 391 -23.05 24.24 11.32
N ALA A 392 -24.28 24.07 11.80
CA ALA A 392 -24.73 22.85 12.49
C ALA A 392 -24.80 21.62 11.59
N PHE A 393 -25.17 21.77 10.31
CA PHE A 393 -25.25 20.65 9.37
C PHE A 393 -23.91 20.39 8.67
N SER A 394 -23.09 21.43 8.46
CA SER A 394 -21.79 21.30 7.78
C SER A 394 -20.73 20.52 8.55
N CYS A 395 -20.82 20.45 9.88
CA CYS A 395 -19.85 19.70 10.70
C CYS A 395 -20.12 18.18 10.77
N ILE A 396 -21.33 17.72 10.42
CA ILE A 396 -21.74 16.31 10.58
C ILE A 396 -20.97 15.36 9.63
N PRO A 397 -20.84 15.62 8.31
CA PRO A 397 -20.13 14.68 7.44
C PRO A 397 -18.62 14.59 7.70
N PRO A 398 -17.86 15.69 7.92
CA PRO A 398 -16.44 15.61 8.29
C PRO A 398 -16.21 14.77 9.55
N MET A 399 -17.10 14.86 10.54
CA MET A 399 -17.03 14.04 11.76
C MET A 399 -17.21 12.55 11.47
N LEU A 400 -18.19 12.15 10.65
CA LEU A 400 -18.40 10.75 10.29
C LEU A 400 -17.24 10.19 9.46
N GLY A 401 -16.74 10.96 8.49
CA GLY A 401 -15.52 10.64 7.76
C GLY A 401 -14.36 10.40 8.73
N TRP A 402 -14.13 11.34 9.66
CA TRP A 402 -13.06 11.25 10.66
C TRP A 402 -13.20 10.07 11.62
N LEU A 403 -14.40 9.71 12.08
CA LEU A 403 -14.65 8.49 12.86
C LEU A 403 -14.20 7.26 12.07
N THR A 404 -14.69 7.10 10.83
CA THR A 404 -14.37 5.91 10.01
C THR A 404 -12.87 5.81 9.69
N SER A 405 -12.16 6.93 9.53
CA SER A 405 -10.70 6.97 9.35
C SER A 405 -9.88 6.60 10.60
N ASN A 406 -10.49 6.46 11.78
CA ASN A 406 -9.80 6.12 13.04
C ASN A 406 -10.08 4.67 13.53
N MET A 407 -10.79 3.89 12.72
CA MET A 407 -11.08 2.47 12.95
C MET A 407 -10.02 1.57 12.30
N TRP A 408 -9.82 0.39 12.89
CA TRP A 408 -8.70 -0.49 12.59
C TRP A 408 -9.06 -1.73 11.73
N SER A 409 -10.35 -2.05 11.59
CA SER A 409 -10.83 -3.09 10.67
C SER A 409 -12.16 -2.69 10.01
N THR A 410 -12.38 -3.10 8.75
CA THR A 410 -13.62 -2.83 8.01
C THR A 410 -14.85 -3.42 8.71
N ALA A 411 -14.70 -4.53 9.42
CA ALA A 411 -15.78 -5.12 10.22
C ALA A 411 -16.14 -4.22 11.43
N SER A 412 -15.14 -3.69 12.15
CA SER A 412 -15.36 -2.79 13.29
C SER A 412 -15.94 -1.43 12.86
N ILE A 413 -15.68 -0.95 11.63
CA ILE A 413 -16.29 0.27 11.09
C ILE A 413 -17.82 0.18 11.13
N GLY A 414 -18.42 -0.94 10.73
CA GLY A 414 -19.87 -1.11 10.71
C GLY A 414 -20.50 -0.96 12.10
N LEU A 415 -19.89 -1.56 13.12
CA LEU A 415 -20.36 -1.46 14.50
C LEU A 415 -20.15 -0.04 15.07
N ALA A 416 -18.99 0.57 14.85
CA ALA A 416 -18.70 1.91 15.37
C ALA A 416 -19.58 3.00 14.73
N VAL A 417 -19.88 2.90 13.43
CA VAL A 417 -20.82 3.80 12.76
C VAL A 417 -22.23 3.60 13.29
N ALA A 418 -22.71 2.35 13.40
CA ALA A 418 -24.05 2.07 13.94
C ALA A 418 -24.19 2.57 15.38
N LEU A 419 -23.22 2.34 16.27
CA LEU A 419 -23.26 2.86 17.64
C LEU A 419 -23.24 4.39 17.67
N ASN A 420 -22.43 5.05 16.84
CA ASN A 420 -22.39 6.50 16.75
C ASN A 420 -23.74 7.09 16.31
N VAL A 421 -24.34 6.52 15.25
CA VAL A 421 -25.65 6.96 14.74
C VAL A 421 -26.75 6.65 15.75
N SER A 422 -26.82 5.45 16.32
CA SER A 422 -27.81 5.08 17.35
C SER A 422 -27.74 6.02 18.57
N ILE A 423 -26.53 6.35 19.04
CA ILE A 423 -26.36 7.24 20.21
C ILE A 423 -26.75 8.68 19.89
N GLY A 424 -26.33 9.25 18.76
CA GLY A 424 -26.69 10.63 18.43
C GLY A 424 -28.05 10.78 17.76
N ALA A 425 -28.29 10.10 16.64
CA ALA A 425 -29.54 10.18 15.89
C ALA A 425 -30.75 9.62 16.67
N GLY A 426 -30.53 8.59 17.49
CA GLY A 426 -31.52 8.10 18.45
C GLY A 426 -31.60 8.98 19.70
N LEU A 427 -30.61 8.87 20.60
CA LEU A 427 -30.70 9.48 21.94
C LEU A 427 -30.39 10.99 21.95
N GLY A 428 -29.40 11.44 21.17
CA GLY A 428 -29.00 12.86 21.09
C GLY A 428 -30.04 13.79 20.45
N GLN A 429 -30.90 13.25 19.58
CA GLN A 429 -32.01 14.02 19.02
C GLN A 429 -33.15 14.27 20.02
N ILE A 430 -33.28 13.45 21.07
CA ILE A 430 -34.39 13.54 22.04
C ILE A 430 -34.37 14.86 22.82
N PRO A 431 -33.26 15.32 23.44
CA PRO A 431 -33.22 16.65 24.04
C PRO A 431 -33.55 17.79 23.05
N GLY A 432 -33.17 17.64 21.78
CA GLY A 432 -33.48 18.61 20.72
C GLY A 432 -34.97 18.85 20.49
N VAL A 433 -35.86 17.87 20.76
CA VAL A 433 -37.32 18.07 20.64
C VAL A 433 -37.96 18.76 21.85
N TRP A 434 -37.17 19.12 22.87
CA TRP A 434 -37.65 19.77 24.11
C TRP A 434 -37.15 21.21 24.31
N ILE A 435 -36.17 21.69 23.53
CA ILE A 435 -35.53 23.00 23.77
C ILE A 435 -36.29 24.21 23.17
N TYR A 436 -37.06 24.03 22.09
CA TYR A 436 -37.91 25.08 21.52
C TYR A 436 -39.31 25.06 22.15
N LYS A 437 -39.43 25.71 23.32
CA LYS A 437 -40.68 25.75 24.10
C LYS A 437 -41.63 26.83 23.59
N ALA A 438 -42.92 26.53 23.53
CA ALA A 438 -43.94 27.44 22.96
C ALA A 438 -44.17 28.71 23.81
N ASP A 439 -44.01 28.62 25.13
CA ASP A 439 -44.06 29.75 26.07
C ASP A 439 -42.89 30.73 25.92
N GLU A 440 -41.79 30.30 25.29
CA GLU A 440 -40.64 31.14 24.98
C GLU A 440 -40.72 31.87 23.62
N ALA A 441 -41.77 31.64 22.83
CA ALA A 441 -41.91 32.19 21.48
C ALA A 441 -41.85 33.73 21.47
N ALA A 442 -42.63 34.39 22.32
CA ALA A 442 -42.64 35.85 22.46
C ALA A 442 -41.34 36.45 23.02
N ARG A 443 -40.41 35.61 23.51
CA ARG A 443 -39.06 35.98 23.96
C ARG A 443 -37.98 35.62 22.95
N GLY A 444 -38.35 35.06 21.79
CA GLY A 444 -37.42 34.62 20.77
C GLY A 444 -36.58 33.42 21.20
N TYR A 445 -37.20 32.41 21.84
CA TYR A 445 -36.64 31.08 22.14
C TYR A 445 -35.22 31.02 22.77
N PRO A 446 -34.95 31.75 23.88
CA PRO A 446 -33.63 31.78 24.50
C PRO A 446 -33.10 30.41 24.94
N THR A 447 -33.95 29.46 25.39
CA THR A 447 -33.49 28.08 25.70
C THR A 447 -33.04 27.36 24.42
N GLY A 448 -33.83 27.45 23.34
CA GLY A 448 -33.54 26.79 22.07
C GLY A 448 -32.20 27.24 21.49
N HIS A 449 -32.01 28.56 21.34
CA HIS A 449 -30.75 29.11 20.83
C HIS A 449 -29.58 28.90 21.81
N GLY A 450 -29.80 29.06 23.13
CA GLY A 450 -28.76 28.89 24.15
C GLY A 450 -28.23 27.46 24.23
N VAL A 451 -29.10 26.45 24.19
CA VAL A 451 -28.67 25.03 24.22
C VAL A 451 -27.99 24.64 22.91
N ASN A 452 -28.50 25.06 21.75
CA ASN A 452 -27.84 24.79 20.46
C ASN A 452 -26.46 25.46 20.37
N CYS A 453 -26.32 26.69 20.87
CA CYS A 453 -25.02 27.35 21.04
C CYS A 453 -24.07 26.53 21.92
N ALA A 454 -24.51 26.14 23.12
CA ALA A 454 -23.68 25.38 24.07
C ALA A 454 -23.24 24.01 23.50
N MET A 455 -24.14 23.29 22.83
CA MET A 455 -23.82 22.01 22.20
C MET A 455 -22.86 22.16 21.01
N LEU A 456 -23.00 23.21 20.18
CA LEU A 456 -22.09 23.41 19.04
C LEU A 456 -20.70 23.89 19.49
N PHE A 457 -20.59 24.65 20.58
CA PHE A 457 -19.29 24.89 21.21
C PHE A 457 -18.71 23.61 21.82
N PHE A 458 -19.52 22.74 22.43
CA PHE A 458 -19.06 21.42 22.88
C PHE A 458 -18.57 20.55 21.70
N VAL A 459 -19.25 20.56 20.56
CA VAL A 459 -18.81 19.88 19.33
C VAL A 459 -17.46 20.44 18.85
N SER A 460 -17.32 21.76 18.80
CA SER A 460 -16.09 22.42 18.35
C SER A 460 -14.90 22.14 19.26
N LEU A 461 -15.06 22.36 20.57
CA LEU A 461 -14.03 22.11 21.57
C LEU A 461 -13.72 20.62 21.72
N GLY A 462 -14.74 19.76 21.65
CA GLY A 462 -14.58 18.29 21.67
C GLY A 462 -13.81 17.77 20.46
N ALA A 463 -14.11 18.26 19.25
CA ALA A 463 -13.37 17.90 18.05
C ALA A 463 -11.91 18.37 18.11
N LEU A 464 -11.64 19.59 18.61
CA LEU A 464 -10.27 20.08 18.81
C LEU A 464 -9.52 19.30 19.90
N ALA A 465 -10.15 19.04 21.04
CA ALA A 465 -9.57 18.26 22.14
C ALA A 465 -9.26 16.82 21.73
N LEU A 466 -10.16 16.18 20.98
CA LEU A 466 -9.96 14.83 20.44
C LEU A 466 -8.89 14.83 19.34
N ARG A 467 -8.81 15.87 18.48
CA ARG A 467 -7.73 16.05 17.49
C ARG A 467 -6.37 16.30 18.12
N TYR A 468 -6.33 16.99 19.27
CA TYR A 468 -5.14 17.18 20.09
C TYR A 468 -4.76 15.88 20.82
N TYR A 469 -5.71 15.14 21.38
CA TYR A 469 -5.46 13.80 21.91
C TYR A 469 -4.89 12.85 20.84
N TYR A 470 -5.44 12.86 19.62
CA TYR A 470 -4.87 12.09 18.51
C TYR A 470 -3.47 12.61 18.09
N ALA A 471 -3.19 13.92 18.18
CA ALA A 471 -1.83 14.43 17.99
C ALA A 471 -0.87 13.86 19.04
N LEU A 472 -1.24 13.94 20.32
CA LEU A 472 -0.47 13.39 21.44
C LEU A 472 -0.33 11.87 21.37
N ARG A 473 -1.38 11.14 20.95
CA ARG A 473 -1.33 9.68 20.81
C ARG A 473 -0.46 9.28 19.63
N ASN A 474 -0.55 9.96 18.49
CA ASN A 474 0.33 9.71 17.36
C ASN A 474 1.78 10.06 17.73
N GLY A 475 2.02 11.19 18.42
CA GLY A 475 3.32 11.53 18.98
C GLY A 475 3.83 10.51 20.01
N ARG A 476 2.96 9.89 20.80
CA ARG A 476 3.33 8.77 21.71
C ARG A 476 3.49 7.43 21.00
N ILE A 477 2.89 7.22 19.83
CA ILE A 477 3.10 6.01 19.00
C ILE A 477 4.43 6.15 18.25
N LEU A 478 4.76 7.36 17.79
CA LEU A 478 6.08 7.71 17.27
C LEU A 478 7.13 7.57 18.39
N ALA A 479 6.93 8.20 19.55
CA ALA A 479 7.84 8.08 20.70
C ALA A 479 7.92 6.67 21.33
N ALA A 480 6.92 5.80 21.11
CA ALA A 480 6.99 4.39 21.47
C ALA A 480 7.65 3.52 20.39
N ALA A 481 7.71 3.99 19.13
CA ALA A 481 8.57 3.42 18.10
C ALA A 481 10.03 3.89 18.29
N GLU A 482 10.25 5.14 18.73
CA GLU A 482 11.53 5.65 19.24
C GLU A 482 12.00 4.91 20.52
N GLY A 483 11.05 4.28 21.24
CA GLY A 483 11.30 3.38 22.37
C GLY A 483 11.38 1.88 22.00
N GLY A 484 11.22 1.54 20.72
CA GLY A 484 11.66 0.27 20.17
C GLY A 484 13.15 0.32 19.78
N PRO A 485 13.69 -0.71 19.11
CA PRO A 485 14.93 -0.53 18.36
C PRO A 485 14.68 0.51 17.26
N VAL A 486 15.26 1.71 17.43
CA VAL A 486 15.24 2.75 16.41
C VAL A 486 16.07 2.25 15.23
N PRO A 487 15.56 2.27 13.98
CA PRO A 487 16.31 1.72 12.84
C PRO A 487 17.63 2.48 12.66
N ARG A 488 18.76 1.78 12.87
CA ARG A 488 20.08 2.39 12.80
C ARG A 488 20.52 2.64 11.36
N LEU A 489 21.25 3.75 11.21
CA LEU A 489 21.81 4.23 9.96
C LEU A 489 23.31 4.47 10.14
N CYS A 490 24.15 3.94 9.26
CA CYS A 490 25.60 4.09 9.35
C CYS A 490 26.20 4.42 7.97
N LEU A 491 27.18 5.33 7.94
CA LEU A 491 27.77 5.92 6.73
C LEU A 491 29.29 6.07 6.87
N TYR A 492 30.06 5.83 5.80
CA TYR A 492 31.54 5.70 5.85
C TYR A 492 32.28 6.14 4.57
N TYR A 493 33.43 6.85 4.74
CA TYR A 493 34.12 7.74 3.77
C TYR A 493 35.35 8.53 4.48
N HIS A 494 36.36 9.35 4.00
CA HIS A 494 37.48 10.22 4.62
C HIS A 494 38.21 11.25 3.61
N HIS A 495 39.49 11.73 3.69
CA HIS A 495 40.25 12.54 2.63
C HIS A 495 41.77 12.62 2.99
N HIS A 496 42.84 12.65 2.16
CA HIS A 496 43.24 12.57 0.70
C HIS A 496 44.83 12.39 0.67
N PRO A 497 45.70 12.47 -0.39
CA PRO A 497 45.69 12.30 -1.88
C PRO A 497 46.71 11.17 -2.37
N PRO A 498 47.27 11.11 -3.62
CA PRO A 498 48.10 9.95 -4.10
C PRO A 498 49.58 10.22 -4.55
N PRO A 499 50.39 9.15 -4.76
CA PRO A 499 51.41 9.09 -5.82
C PRO A 499 51.47 7.74 -6.62
N PRO A 500 52.06 7.70 -7.83
CA PRO A 500 52.10 6.51 -8.70
C PRO A 500 53.35 5.59 -8.54
N LEU A 501 53.34 4.45 -9.23
CA LEU A 501 54.41 3.46 -9.29
C LEU A 501 55.72 3.98 -9.92
N GLN A 502 56.80 4.13 -9.14
CA GLN A 502 58.12 3.47 -9.35
C GLN A 502 59.18 3.93 -8.33
N SER A 503 60.37 3.32 -8.35
CA SER A 503 61.32 3.25 -7.22
C SER A 503 62.30 4.43 -7.06
N ARG A 504 62.52 4.87 -5.81
CA ARG A 504 63.86 5.15 -5.22
C ARG A 504 63.80 5.29 -3.68
N ARG A 505 64.97 5.36 -3.02
CA ARG A 505 65.15 5.40 -1.55
C ARG A 505 65.19 6.85 -1.00
N PRO A 506 65.05 7.05 0.33
CA PRO A 506 64.42 8.26 0.88
C PRO A 506 65.38 9.34 1.40
N GLU A 507 64.83 10.54 1.57
CA GLU A 507 65.20 11.50 2.61
C GLU A 507 63.94 11.88 3.42
N SER A 508 64.12 12.50 4.59
CA SER A 508 63.11 12.55 5.65
C SER A 508 62.58 13.95 5.95
N SER A 509 61.26 14.08 6.08
CA SER A 509 60.62 15.13 6.88
C SER A 509 59.37 14.57 7.55
N THR A 510 59.28 14.71 8.87
CA THR A 510 58.11 14.32 9.68
C THR A 510 57.07 15.43 9.69
N ASP A 511 55.80 15.07 9.47
CA ASP A 511 54.71 15.62 10.26
C ASP A 511 53.55 14.60 10.29
N GLU A 512 53.02 14.34 11.48
CA GLU A 512 51.83 13.50 11.70
C GLU A 512 50.68 14.39 12.21
N THR A 513 49.45 13.87 12.10
CA THR A 513 48.22 14.45 12.69
C THR A 513 47.72 15.78 12.09
N ALA A 514 46.84 15.66 11.09
CA ALA A 514 45.79 16.64 10.82
C ALA A 514 44.45 15.88 10.63
N THR A 515 43.43 16.23 11.42
CA THR A 515 42.07 15.71 11.30
C THR A 515 41.23 16.60 10.39
N ASP A 516 40.28 16.03 9.63
CA ASP A 516 39.22 16.87 9.05
C ASP A 516 38.26 17.27 10.18
N ASP A 517 38.40 18.51 10.65
CA ASP A 517 37.64 19.06 11.78
C ASP A 517 36.12 19.02 11.56
N ARG A 518 35.63 18.84 10.32
CA ARG A 518 34.21 18.68 10.00
C ARG A 518 33.67 17.28 10.30
N CYS A 519 34.52 16.33 10.69
CA CYS A 519 34.14 14.98 11.10
C CYS A 519 33.55 14.95 12.52
N ASN A 520 32.51 15.76 12.73
CA ASN A 520 31.90 15.98 14.04
C ASN A 520 30.36 16.12 13.91
N ILE A 521 29.67 16.05 15.05
CA ILE A 521 28.20 16.08 15.14
C ILE A 521 27.58 17.32 14.45
N SER A 522 28.18 18.52 14.58
CA SER A 522 27.57 19.76 14.07
C SER A 522 27.40 19.79 12.55
N THR A 523 28.32 19.21 11.79
CA THR A 523 28.25 19.06 10.32
C THR A 523 27.02 18.26 9.89
N PHE A 524 26.61 17.27 10.69
CA PHE A 524 25.50 16.38 10.37
C PHE A 524 24.18 16.75 11.07
N LEU A 525 24.13 17.75 11.97
CA LEU A 525 22.88 18.15 12.64
C LEU A 525 21.90 18.88 11.71
N GLY A 526 22.39 19.79 10.85
CA GLY A 526 21.54 20.58 9.95
C GLY A 526 20.75 19.78 8.89
N PRO A 527 21.31 18.72 8.27
CA PRO A 527 20.62 17.91 7.26
C PRO A 527 19.58 16.91 7.80
N LEU A 528 19.54 16.66 9.12
CA LEU A 528 18.65 15.65 9.70
C LEU A 528 17.18 16.10 9.67
N PRO A 529 16.24 15.24 9.23
CA PRO A 529 14.82 15.52 9.40
C PRO A 529 14.43 15.44 10.89
N PRO A 530 13.33 16.09 11.33
CA PRO A 530 12.96 16.18 12.75
C PRO A 530 12.65 14.86 13.47
N ASN A 531 12.64 13.74 12.74
CA ASN A 531 12.39 12.38 13.22
C ASN A 531 13.63 11.46 13.10
N ALA A 532 14.83 12.02 12.96
CA ALA A 532 16.09 11.28 12.94
C ALA A 532 17.05 11.82 14.01
N THR A 533 17.69 10.91 14.74
CA THR A 533 18.64 11.22 15.82
C THR A 533 20.02 10.70 15.44
N LEU A 534 21.04 11.53 15.66
CA LEU A 534 22.44 11.18 15.43
C LEU A 534 23.04 10.59 16.71
N GLU A 535 23.18 9.25 16.78
CA GLU A 535 23.77 8.60 17.96
C GLU A 535 25.27 8.91 18.13
N ASN A 536 26.04 8.90 17.04
CA ASN A 536 27.49 9.06 17.07
C ASN A 536 28.05 9.54 15.71
N VAL A 537 29.19 10.22 15.73
CA VAL A 537 30.08 10.49 14.58
C VAL A 537 31.49 10.20 15.06
N THR A 538 32.23 9.33 14.36
CA THR A 538 33.57 8.92 14.79
C THR A 538 34.55 8.85 13.62
N ALA A 539 35.72 9.46 13.81
CA ALA A 539 36.86 9.30 12.93
C ALA A 539 37.51 7.93 13.16
N VAL A 540 37.73 7.17 12.09
CA VAL A 540 38.43 5.87 12.11
C VAL A 540 39.78 6.07 11.44
N PRO A 541 40.93 5.90 12.10
CA PRO A 541 42.23 5.96 11.42
C PRO A 541 42.45 4.81 10.42
N GLN A 542 43.41 4.95 9.51
CA GLN A 542 43.74 3.90 8.54
C GLN A 542 44.28 2.65 9.23
N GLY A 543 44.00 1.46 8.66
CA GLY A 543 44.44 0.17 9.19
C GLY A 543 43.67 -0.28 10.45
N ARG A 544 42.60 0.44 10.82
CA ARG A 544 41.78 0.14 11.99
C ARG A 544 40.57 -0.73 11.64
N SER A 545 39.74 -0.97 12.65
CA SER A 545 38.50 -1.74 12.60
C SER A 545 37.41 -0.90 13.26
N TYR A 546 36.19 -0.94 12.74
CA TYR A 546 35.02 -0.30 13.36
C TYR A 546 33.73 -1.04 12.98
N GLY A 547 32.87 -1.16 13.98
CA GLY A 547 31.51 -1.67 13.89
C GLY A 547 30.96 -1.85 15.31
N GLU A 548 30.07 -2.82 15.47
CA GLU A 548 29.44 -3.16 16.76
C GLU A 548 29.97 -4.49 17.34
N GLY A 549 30.83 -5.21 16.59
CA GLY A 549 31.29 -6.54 16.92
C GLY A 549 30.14 -7.48 17.28
N ALA A 550 30.35 -8.29 18.32
CA ALA A 550 29.38 -9.27 18.81
C ALA A 550 28.03 -8.69 19.33
N ALA A 551 27.86 -7.36 19.39
CA ALA A 551 26.56 -6.76 19.68
C ALA A 551 25.62 -6.73 18.44
N ASN A 552 26.16 -6.87 17.23
CA ASN A 552 25.39 -7.00 16.00
C ASN A 552 25.15 -8.49 15.70
N LEU A 553 23.91 -8.94 15.83
CA LEU A 553 23.58 -10.37 15.80
C LEU A 553 23.55 -10.94 14.37
N ALA A 554 23.37 -10.10 13.35
CA ALA A 554 23.49 -10.50 11.95
C ALA A 554 24.95 -10.59 11.49
N TYR A 555 25.80 -9.66 11.92
CA TYR A 555 27.19 -9.51 11.46
C TYR A 555 28.15 -9.27 12.65
N PRO A 556 28.44 -10.30 13.47
CA PRO A 556 29.17 -10.17 14.74
C PRO A 556 30.69 -9.93 14.61
N VAL A 557 31.18 -9.58 13.40
CA VAL A 557 32.59 -9.41 13.08
C VAL A 557 32.75 -8.09 12.32
N ASP A 558 33.58 -7.19 12.82
CA ASP A 558 33.85 -5.91 12.17
C ASP A 558 34.83 -6.05 10.99
N PRO A 559 34.74 -5.22 9.94
CA PRO A 559 35.80 -5.08 8.95
C PRO A 559 37.06 -4.49 9.59
N ALA A 560 38.20 -5.11 9.34
CA ALA A 560 39.51 -4.66 9.83
C ALA A 560 40.43 -4.34 8.66
N ASP A 561 41.45 -3.51 8.89
CA ASP A 561 42.29 -2.96 7.80
C ASP A 561 41.47 -2.08 6.85
N LEU A 562 40.66 -1.20 7.45
CA LEU A 562 39.88 -0.19 6.75
C LEU A 562 40.79 0.95 6.22
N PRO A 563 40.42 1.64 5.13
CA PRO A 563 40.91 2.99 4.91
C PRO A 563 40.47 3.87 6.08
N ALA A 564 41.09 5.03 6.30
CA ALA A 564 40.60 5.95 7.31
C ALA A 564 39.16 6.39 6.99
N LEU A 565 38.31 6.66 8.00
CA LEU A 565 36.89 7.02 7.88
C LEU A 565 36.52 8.32 8.65
N CYS A 566 35.60 9.09 8.06
CA CYS A 566 35.09 10.49 8.12
C CYS A 566 34.21 10.78 6.85
N ALA A 567 34.67 11.38 5.70
CA ALA A 567 33.99 11.24 4.34
C ALA A 567 34.73 11.59 2.95
N VAL A 568 34.96 10.84 1.79
CA VAL A 568 35.60 9.53 1.26
C VAL A 568 37.02 9.86 0.78
N THR A 569 38.05 9.10 1.22
CA THR A 569 39.47 9.47 1.01
C THR A 569 39.83 9.90 -0.40
N ALA A 570 39.38 9.10 -1.37
CA ALA A 570 39.34 9.45 -2.77
C ALA A 570 37.88 9.25 -3.22
N TRP A 571 37.00 10.20 -2.88
CA TRP A 571 35.60 10.06 -3.26
C TRP A 571 35.48 10.11 -4.77
N ASN A 572 35.19 8.96 -5.36
CA ASN A 572 34.85 8.79 -6.77
C ASN A 572 33.46 9.38 -7.12
N ARG A 573 32.84 10.14 -6.20
CA ARG A 573 31.48 10.68 -6.25
C ARG A 573 30.38 9.60 -6.33
N ARG A 574 30.69 8.35 -5.97
CA ARG A 574 29.75 7.23 -5.93
C ARG A 574 29.19 6.98 -4.52
N PHE A 575 27.90 6.68 -4.44
CA PHE A 575 27.22 6.19 -3.25
C PHE A 575 26.95 4.68 -3.40
N LEU A 576 27.07 3.90 -2.33
CA LEU A 576 26.76 2.46 -2.33
C LEU A 576 25.89 2.09 -1.12
N THR A 577 24.73 1.48 -1.36
CA THR A 577 23.91 0.86 -0.32
C THR A 577 24.14 -0.66 -0.32
N VAL A 578 24.35 -1.26 0.86
CA VAL A 578 24.53 -2.71 1.02
C VAL A 578 23.37 -3.36 1.79
N GLY A 579 22.89 -4.50 1.26
CA GLY A 579 21.72 -5.22 1.78
C GLY A 579 21.96 -6.19 2.95
N ASN A 580 20.88 -6.86 3.38
CA ASN A 580 20.83 -7.75 4.54
C ASN A 580 20.48 -9.21 4.17
N GLY A 581 20.92 -10.19 4.99
CA GLY A 581 20.68 -11.62 4.75
C GLY A 581 19.53 -12.22 5.60
N GLY A 582 18.74 -13.11 4.98
CA GLY A 582 17.61 -13.79 5.65
C GLY A 582 16.63 -12.84 6.33
N PHE A 583 16.14 -13.22 7.52
CA PHE A 583 15.30 -12.37 8.37
C PHE A 583 16.11 -11.51 9.35
N GLY A 584 17.42 -11.41 9.13
CA GLY A 584 18.37 -10.79 10.04
C GLY A 584 18.26 -9.28 10.06
N GLY A 585 18.41 -8.72 11.26
CA GLY A 585 18.54 -7.29 11.49
C GLY A 585 19.91 -6.95 12.07
N GLY A 586 20.50 -5.87 11.60
CA GLY A 586 21.85 -5.43 11.97
C GLY A 586 22.60 -4.79 10.78
N ILE A 587 23.41 -3.79 11.08
CA ILE A 587 24.24 -3.06 10.10
C ILE A 587 25.25 -4.01 9.47
N ASN A 588 25.30 -4.09 8.14
CA ASN A 588 26.25 -4.93 7.40
C ASN A 588 27.63 -4.26 7.28
N TRP A 589 28.28 -4.06 8.43
CA TRP A 589 29.58 -3.38 8.55
C TRP A 589 30.64 -3.94 7.60
N LEU A 590 30.68 -5.26 7.46
CA LEU A 590 31.64 -5.98 6.61
C LEU A 590 31.52 -5.58 5.14
N GLU A 591 30.31 -5.61 4.58
CA GLU A 591 30.06 -5.27 3.18
C GLU A 591 30.20 -3.76 2.93
N MET A 592 29.88 -2.91 3.92
CA MET A 592 30.25 -1.47 3.85
C MET A 592 31.77 -1.28 3.73
N GLY A 593 32.55 -2.12 4.43
CA GLY A 593 34.02 -2.16 4.34
C GLY A 593 34.56 -2.60 2.97
N VAL A 594 33.76 -3.28 2.15
CA VAL A 594 34.08 -3.55 0.75
C VAL A 594 33.97 -2.26 -0.07
N GLY A 595 32.80 -1.60 0.00
CA GLY A 595 32.53 -0.36 -0.73
C GLY A 595 33.51 0.78 -0.42
N THR A 596 33.89 0.98 0.85
CA THR A 596 34.81 2.07 1.22
C THR A 596 36.21 1.92 0.64
N ARG A 597 36.69 0.68 0.42
CA ARG A 597 38.00 0.42 -0.20
C ARG A 597 38.01 0.72 -1.70
N TYR A 598 36.88 0.54 -2.39
CA TYR A 598 36.68 1.04 -3.75
C TYR A 598 36.34 2.54 -3.83
N GLY A 599 36.34 3.26 -2.70
CA GLY A 599 36.11 4.70 -2.64
C GLY A 599 34.64 5.12 -2.72
N PHE A 600 33.68 4.23 -2.43
CA PHE A 600 32.27 4.60 -2.32
C PHE A 600 31.94 5.20 -0.95
N ALA A 601 30.98 6.13 -0.94
CA ALA A 601 30.26 6.49 0.27
C ALA A 601 29.29 5.36 0.61
N ALA A 602 29.65 4.51 1.57
CA ALA A 602 28.91 3.28 1.87
C ALA A 602 27.80 3.51 2.91
N LEU A 603 26.63 2.91 2.69
CA LEU A 603 25.46 2.88 3.58
C LEU A 603 25.05 1.42 3.89
N SER A 604 24.69 1.14 5.14
CA SER A 604 23.83 0.00 5.49
C SER A 604 22.82 0.41 6.58
N THR A 605 21.82 -0.43 6.78
CA THR A 605 20.81 -0.30 7.85
C THR A 605 20.56 -1.64 8.52
N ASP A 606 20.07 -1.59 9.76
CA ASP A 606 19.67 -2.76 10.53
C ASP A 606 18.29 -3.34 10.13
N THR A 607 17.59 -2.67 9.21
CA THR A 607 16.21 -2.99 8.77
C THR A 607 15.09 -2.73 9.79
N GLY A 608 15.41 -2.23 10.98
CA GLY A 608 14.45 -1.91 12.06
C GLY A 608 14.46 -2.88 13.25
N HIS A 609 15.46 -3.76 13.35
CA HIS A 609 15.68 -4.66 14.47
C HIS A 609 17.13 -5.17 14.49
N ASN A 610 17.50 -5.92 15.54
CA ASN A 610 18.80 -6.61 15.65
C ASN A 610 18.53 -8.10 15.93
N SER A 611 18.91 -8.99 15.01
CA SER A 611 18.69 -10.44 15.11
C SER A 611 19.57 -11.22 14.13
N THR A 612 19.82 -12.50 14.41
CA THR A 612 20.41 -13.39 13.40
C THR A 612 19.46 -13.57 12.20
N ALA A 613 20.00 -14.05 11.07
CA ALA A 613 19.24 -14.34 9.84
C ALA A 613 18.08 -15.35 10.02
N THR A 614 18.07 -16.11 11.12
CA THR A 614 17.10 -17.17 11.46
C THR A 614 16.22 -16.86 12.67
N GLN A 615 16.40 -15.71 13.32
CA GLN A 615 15.53 -15.23 14.40
C GLN A 615 14.42 -14.36 13.81
N LEU A 616 13.16 -14.64 14.17
CA LEU A 616 11.95 -14.02 13.62
C LEU A 616 10.96 -13.55 14.70
N GLU A 617 11.24 -13.85 15.97
CA GLU A 617 10.41 -13.51 17.13
C GLU A 617 10.20 -11.99 17.28
N TRP A 618 11.12 -11.19 16.73
CA TRP A 618 11.02 -9.73 16.63
C TRP A 618 9.81 -9.25 15.80
N ALA A 619 9.26 -10.09 14.90
CA ALA A 619 8.11 -9.78 14.06
C ALA A 619 6.76 -10.10 14.73
N LEU A 620 6.73 -10.88 15.81
CA LEU A 620 5.51 -11.33 16.49
C LEU A 620 4.69 -10.14 17.02
N GLY A 621 3.42 -10.05 16.62
CA GLY A 621 2.50 -8.96 16.95
C GLY A 621 2.89 -7.58 16.39
N ARG A 622 3.87 -7.50 15.48
CA ARG A 622 4.55 -6.25 15.09
C ARG A 622 4.51 -6.02 13.56
N PRO A 623 3.35 -5.67 12.98
CA PRO A 623 3.24 -5.40 11.54
C PRO A 623 4.08 -4.20 11.07
N SER A 624 4.39 -3.23 11.96
CA SER A 624 5.37 -2.18 11.68
C SER A 624 6.74 -2.77 11.33
N SER A 625 7.32 -3.58 12.23
CA SER A 625 8.65 -4.17 12.02
C SER A 625 8.71 -5.06 10.77
N ARG A 626 7.63 -5.79 10.44
CA ARG A 626 7.52 -6.52 9.15
C ARG A 626 7.62 -5.59 7.94
N THR A 627 7.07 -4.38 8.04
CA THR A 627 7.10 -3.35 6.99
C THR A 627 8.45 -2.63 6.92
N ASP A 628 9.10 -2.45 8.07
CA ASP A 628 10.45 -1.91 8.21
C ASP A 628 11.48 -2.80 7.50
N TRP A 629 11.50 -4.10 7.83
CA TRP A 629 12.29 -5.12 7.10
C TRP A 629 11.82 -5.31 5.66
N GLY A 630 10.51 -5.21 5.42
CA GLY A 630 9.90 -5.37 4.10
C GLY A 630 10.41 -4.35 3.09
N TRP A 631 10.41 -3.06 3.41
CA TRP A 631 10.93 -2.01 2.52
C TRP A 631 11.21 -0.67 3.23
N ARG A 632 10.42 -0.32 4.26
CA ARG A 632 10.34 1.06 4.76
C ARG A 632 11.64 1.57 5.34
N THR A 633 12.39 0.72 6.05
CA THR A 633 13.69 1.10 6.60
C THR A 633 14.69 1.37 5.48
N MET A 634 14.87 0.41 4.55
CA MET A 634 15.80 0.57 3.43
C MET A 634 15.52 1.85 2.64
N ARG A 635 14.24 2.14 2.35
CA ARG A 635 13.82 3.38 1.67
C ARG A 635 14.24 4.64 2.43
N GLY A 636 13.88 4.73 3.71
CA GLY A 636 14.23 5.88 4.55
C GLY A 636 15.74 6.03 4.73
N SER A 637 16.46 4.91 4.81
CA SER A 637 17.91 4.88 4.92
C SER A 637 18.61 5.37 3.66
N VAL A 638 18.15 4.98 2.46
CA VAL A 638 18.70 5.48 1.19
C VAL A 638 18.47 6.99 1.05
N GLU A 639 17.26 7.48 1.34
CA GLU A 639 16.98 8.92 1.32
C GLU A 639 17.86 9.72 2.29
N LEU A 640 17.95 9.27 3.55
CA LEU A 640 18.72 9.99 4.57
C LEU A 640 20.23 9.85 4.34
N GLY A 641 20.67 8.69 3.86
CA GLY A 641 22.05 8.43 3.44
C GLY A 641 22.50 9.42 2.36
N LYS A 642 21.75 9.54 1.25
CA LYS A 642 22.05 10.52 0.20
C LYS A 642 22.11 11.96 0.75
N ARG A 643 21.19 12.37 1.63
CA ARG A 643 21.19 13.73 2.22
C ARG A 643 22.42 14.01 3.10
N LEU A 644 22.87 13.04 3.89
CA LEU A 644 24.04 13.17 4.76
C LEU A 644 25.35 13.15 3.96
N VAL A 645 25.40 12.39 2.86
CA VAL A 645 26.47 12.45 1.86
C VAL A 645 26.53 13.84 1.22
N GLU A 646 25.43 14.29 0.61
CA GLU A 646 25.34 15.57 -0.08
C GLU A 646 25.81 16.74 0.81
N ALA A 647 25.33 16.79 2.05
CA ALA A 647 25.67 17.85 2.99
C ALA A 647 27.15 17.90 3.40
N TYR A 648 27.83 16.75 3.51
CA TYR A 648 29.25 16.74 3.87
C TYR A 648 30.12 17.26 2.73
N TYR A 649 29.91 16.76 1.50
CA TYR A 649 30.77 17.10 0.37
C TYR A 649 30.40 18.37 -0.38
N ALA A 650 29.19 18.92 -0.20
CA ALA A 650 28.85 20.24 -0.73
C ALA A 650 29.87 21.32 -0.29
N GLY A 651 30.46 21.15 0.89
CA GLY A 651 31.54 22.01 1.40
C GLY A 651 32.92 21.84 0.71
N ASN A 652 33.11 20.87 -0.19
CA ASN A 652 34.38 20.66 -0.93
C ASN A 652 34.35 21.25 -2.35
N VAL A 653 33.19 21.37 -3.00
CA VAL A 653 33.09 21.68 -4.44
C VAL A 653 33.51 23.11 -4.79
N GLY A 654 33.47 24.04 -3.83
CA GLY A 654 33.87 25.44 -4.04
C GLY A 654 35.36 25.70 -4.29
N ASN A 655 36.17 24.66 -4.54
CA ASN A 655 37.63 24.78 -4.68
C ASN A 655 38.27 23.83 -5.73
N SER A 656 37.47 23.10 -6.53
CA SER A 656 37.96 22.16 -7.56
C SER A 656 37.92 22.71 -8.99
N ASP A 657 36.94 23.57 -9.30
CA ASP A 657 36.47 23.77 -10.68
C ASP A 657 37.29 24.83 -11.47
N ASN A 658 38.59 24.96 -11.17
CA ASN A 658 39.48 26.02 -11.69
C ASN A 658 40.55 25.52 -12.70
N ASN A 659 40.64 24.21 -12.99
CA ASN A 659 41.77 23.62 -13.73
C ASN A 659 41.42 22.88 -15.03
N ASP A 660 40.15 22.57 -15.32
CA ASP A 660 39.76 21.69 -16.44
C ASP A 660 39.08 22.40 -17.64
N GLU A 661 39.08 23.74 -17.70
CA GLU A 661 38.58 24.52 -18.86
C GLU A 661 39.70 25.25 -19.63
N GLU A 662 40.55 24.51 -20.36
CA GLU A 662 41.26 25.03 -21.53
C GLU A 662 41.15 24.08 -22.73
N ASN A 663 40.13 24.25 -23.59
CA ASN A 663 40.35 24.58 -25.01
C ASN A 663 39.08 24.88 -25.85
N GLU A 664 39.30 25.74 -26.86
CA GLU A 664 38.53 25.92 -28.12
C GLU A 664 37.04 26.32 -28.13
N ASN A 665 36.80 27.64 -28.00
CA ASN A 665 36.17 28.52 -29.02
C ASN A 665 34.96 28.01 -29.84
N GLY A 666 33.78 28.69 -29.78
CA GLY A 666 32.60 28.25 -30.59
C GLY A 666 31.51 29.22 -31.10
N ASN A 667 31.31 30.43 -30.55
CA ASN A 667 30.35 31.46 -31.05
C ASN A 667 28.82 31.17 -30.97
N GLY A 668 27.99 32.23 -30.87
CA GLY A 668 26.55 32.20 -31.25
C GLY A 668 25.50 32.00 -30.14
N GLY A 669 25.35 32.95 -29.21
CA GLY A 669 24.37 32.84 -28.11
C GLY A 669 22.89 33.10 -28.49
N ARG A 670 21.96 32.57 -27.69
CA ARG A 670 20.54 32.98 -27.67
C ARG A 670 19.94 32.81 -26.26
N THR A 671 19.11 33.76 -25.84
CA THR A 671 18.53 33.82 -24.49
C THR A 671 17.35 32.85 -24.31
N GLY A 672 17.36 32.10 -23.20
CA GLY A 672 16.30 31.16 -22.81
C GLY A 672 16.28 30.96 -21.28
N SER A 673 15.11 30.69 -20.72
CA SER A 673 14.85 30.68 -19.28
C SER A 673 15.64 29.63 -18.49
N SER A 674 16.24 30.03 -17.36
CA SER A 674 16.89 29.13 -16.41
C SER A 674 15.88 28.27 -15.63
N SER A 675 15.71 27.01 -16.02
CA SER A 675 15.12 25.97 -15.18
C SER A 675 16.17 25.41 -14.22
N SER A 676 15.86 25.29 -12.93
CA SER A 676 16.81 24.87 -11.90
C SER A 676 17.11 23.36 -11.94
N SER A 677 18.20 22.97 -12.61
CA SER A 677 18.86 21.68 -12.38
C SER A 677 19.65 21.71 -11.08
N SER A 678 19.43 20.76 -10.18
CA SER A 678 20.16 20.66 -8.91
C SER A 678 21.53 20.01 -9.10
N ASN A 679 22.60 20.74 -8.80
CA ASN A 679 23.96 20.19 -8.76
C ASN A 679 24.14 19.28 -7.53
N SER A 680 23.80 18.00 -7.69
CA SER A 680 24.12 16.95 -6.71
C SER A 680 25.63 16.70 -6.66
N VAL A 681 26.19 16.51 -5.48
CA VAL A 681 27.62 16.13 -5.35
C VAL A 681 27.82 14.63 -5.55
N ILE A 682 26.83 13.79 -5.23
CA ILE A 682 26.76 12.40 -5.71
C ILE A 682 26.62 12.44 -7.23
N ARG A 683 27.51 11.75 -7.94
CA ARG A 683 27.45 11.58 -9.40
C ARG A 683 26.71 10.30 -9.80
N TYR A 684 26.89 9.23 -9.04
CA TYR A 684 26.28 7.91 -9.29
C TYR A 684 25.95 7.20 -7.96
N SER A 685 24.92 6.37 -7.97
CA SER A 685 24.32 5.72 -6.81
C SER A 685 24.10 4.24 -7.07
N TYR A 686 24.60 3.38 -6.19
CA TYR A 686 24.64 1.94 -6.41
C TYR A 686 24.00 1.15 -5.26
N PHE A 687 23.53 -0.05 -5.58
CA PHE A 687 23.15 -1.07 -4.60
C PHE A 687 23.95 -2.36 -4.81
N SER A 688 24.36 -3.02 -3.72
CA SER A 688 24.90 -4.38 -3.73
C SER A 688 24.24 -5.24 -2.65
N GLY A 689 23.71 -6.40 -3.02
CA GLY A 689 23.17 -7.33 -2.05
C GLY A 689 22.76 -8.67 -2.66
N CYS A 690 22.74 -9.71 -1.84
CA CYS A 690 22.29 -11.04 -2.24
C CYS A 690 21.23 -11.57 -1.27
N SER A 691 20.45 -12.59 -1.65
CA SER A 691 19.37 -13.15 -0.82
C SER A 691 18.27 -12.11 -0.56
N THR A 692 17.96 -11.83 0.72
CA THR A 692 17.14 -10.69 1.13
C THR A 692 17.70 -9.35 0.66
N GLY A 693 19.03 -9.22 0.49
CA GLY A 693 19.66 -8.05 -0.12
C GLY A 693 19.28 -7.90 -1.60
N GLY A 694 19.29 -8.99 -2.36
CA GLY A 694 18.84 -8.99 -3.75
C GLY A 694 17.37 -8.57 -3.88
N ARG A 695 16.52 -9.05 -2.95
CA ARG A 695 15.12 -8.58 -2.80
C ARG A 695 15.04 -7.09 -2.46
N GLN A 696 15.83 -6.60 -1.51
CA GLN A 696 15.82 -5.18 -1.10
C GLN A 696 16.20 -4.26 -2.27
N GLY A 697 17.24 -4.60 -3.03
CA GLY A 697 17.65 -3.84 -4.22
C GLY A 697 16.55 -3.77 -5.27
N LEU A 698 15.98 -4.91 -5.65
CA LEU A 698 14.84 -4.97 -6.58
C LEU A 698 13.61 -4.22 -6.04
N LYS A 699 13.32 -4.30 -4.73
CA LYS A 699 12.17 -3.62 -4.13
C LYS A 699 12.33 -2.10 -4.14
N GLU A 700 13.52 -1.61 -3.82
CA GLU A 700 13.79 -0.18 -3.76
C GLU A 700 13.70 0.47 -5.15
N VAL A 701 14.22 -0.17 -6.21
CA VAL A 701 14.07 0.37 -7.58
C VAL A 701 12.64 0.30 -8.11
N GLN A 702 11.80 -0.61 -7.61
CA GLN A 702 10.37 -0.65 -7.94
C GLN A 702 9.60 0.50 -7.28
N ILE A 703 9.84 0.80 -6.00
CA ILE A 703 9.12 1.85 -5.26
C ILE A 703 9.73 3.24 -5.44
N SER A 704 11.01 3.32 -5.82
CA SER A 704 11.70 4.55 -6.17
C SER A 704 12.84 4.30 -7.18
N PRO A 705 12.52 4.31 -8.48
CA PRO A 705 13.49 4.10 -9.56
C PRO A 705 14.76 4.97 -9.44
N GLY A 706 14.62 6.26 -9.09
CA GLY A 706 15.74 7.20 -8.89
C GLY A 706 16.62 6.96 -7.65
N SER A 707 16.48 5.83 -6.95
CA SER A 707 17.38 5.48 -5.85
C SER A 707 18.76 5.05 -6.33
N PHE A 708 18.88 4.36 -7.46
CA PHE A 708 20.14 3.83 -7.95
C PHE A 708 20.27 3.95 -9.47
N ASP A 709 21.49 4.19 -9.95
CA ASP A 709 21.88 4.14 -11.35
C ASP A 709 22.33 2.71 -11.73
N GLY A 710 22.80 1.93 -10.74
CA GLY A 710 23.15 0.51 -10.91
C GLY A 710 22.82 -0.35 -9.69
N VAL A 711 22.22 -1.53 -9.89
CA VAL A 711 21.95 -2.50 -8.81
C VAL A 711 22.54 -3.89 -9.12
N LEU A 712 23.38 -4.38 -8.20
CA LEU A 712 23.92 -5.73 -8.19
C LEU A 712 23.09 -6.60 -7.23
N VAL A 713 22.35 -7.58 -7.77
CA VAL A 713 21.36 -8.37 -7.02
C VAL A 713 21.59 -9.87 -7.16
N GLY A 714 22.12 -10.49 -6.12
CA GLY A 714 22.37 -11.94 -6.05
C GLY A 714 21.20 -12.74 -5.50
N ALA A 715 20.95 -13.94 -6.04
CA ALA A 715 19.97 -14.93 -5.56
C ALA A 715 18.72 -14.32 -4.87
N PRO A 716 18.00 -13.39 -5.54
CA PRO A 716 17.08 -12.49 -4.87
C PRO A 716 15.88 -13.24 -4.29
N ALA A 717 15.63 -13.06 -2.99
CA ALA A 717 14.46 -13.61 -2.27
C ALA A 717 13.15 -12.85 -2.60
N TRP A 718 12.97 -12.47 -3.87
CA TRP A 718 11.99 -11.48 -4.34
C TRP A 718 10.54 -11.90 -4.09
N TYR A 719 10.23 -13.20 -4.20
CA TYR A 719 8.86 -13.71 -4.06
C TYR A 719 8.53 -14.12 -2.62
N THR A 720 8.75 -13.23 -1.65
CA THR A 720 8.76 -13.55 -0.21
C THR A 720 7.49 -14.25 0.29
N SER A 721 6.30 -13.89 -0.20
CA SER A 721 5.02 -14.53 0.15
C SER A 721 4.82 -15.94 -0.43
N ARG A 722 5.72 -16.41 -1.30
CA ARG A 722 5.67 -17.74 -1.93
C ARG A 722 6.89 -18.60 -1.58
N LEU A 723 8.09 -18.01 -1.62
CA LEU A 723 9.36 -18.65 -1.31
C LEU A 723 9.38 -19.32 0.08
N ASN A 724 8.93 -18.63 1.13
CA ASN A 724 8.96 -19.20 2.48
C ASN A 724 7.95 -20.34 2.64
N ASN A 725 6.72 -20.16 2.14
CA ASN A 725 5.70 -21.21 2.10
C ASN A 725 6.17 -22.47 1.32
N TRP A 726 6.94 -22.29 0.25
CA TRP A 726 7.59 -23.40 -0.46
C TRP A 726 8.63 -24.10 0.43
N ALA A 727 9.47 -23.35 1.16
CA ALA A 727 10.41 -23.93 2.13
C ALA A 727 9.69 -24.69 3.27
N THR A 728 8.52 -24.21 3.72
CA THR A 728 7.65 -24.96 4.66
C THR A 728 7.21 -26.28 4.08
N LYS A 729 6.75 -26.28 2.82
CA LYS A 729 6.18 -27.44 2.14
C LYS A 729 7.25 -28.51 1.88
N VAL A 730 8.46 -28.09 1.49
CA VAL A 730 9.64 -28.97 1.35
C VAL A 730 10.00 -29.61 2.70
N ALA A 731 10.07 -28.83 3.79
CA ALA A 731 10.33 -29.38 5.12
C ALA A 731 9.17 -30.27 5.63
N GLN A 732 7.93 -30.05 5.18
CA GLN A 732 6.77 -30.87 5.55
C GLN A 732 6.78 -32.25 4.90
N TRP A 733 7.29 -32.41 3.67
CA TRP A 733 7.41 -33.72 3.03
C TRP A 733 8.42 -34.64 3.74
N ASP A 734 9.49 -34.05 4.26
CA ASP A 734 10.56 -34.70 5.04
C ASP A 734 10.18 -34.96 6.52
N TRP A 735 9.00 -34.50 6.97
CA TRP A 735 8.56 -34.56 8.36
C TRP A 735 7.57 -35.71 8.63
N PRO A 736 7.53 -36.29 9.86
CA PRO A 736 8.52 -36.16 10.94
C PRO A 736 9.81 -36.98 10.66
N ALA A 737 10.86 -36.80 11.47
CA ALA A 737 12.16 -37.44 11.26
C ALA A 737 12.17 -38.98 11.43
N ASP A 738 11.11 -39.57 11.99
CA ASP A 738 10.86 -41.02 12.06
C ASP A 738 9.97 -41.53 10.89
N SER A 739 9.55 -40.63 9.98
CA SER A 739 8.80 -40.97 8.77
C SER A 739 9.64 -41.84 7.83
N PRO A 740 9.05 -42.87 7.19
CA PRO A 740 9.72 -43.60 6.11
C PRO A 740 10.11 -42.71 4.91
N ARG A 741 9.52 -41.52 4.77
CA ARG A 741 9.86 -40.53 3.74
C ARG A 741 11.05 -39.62 4.11
N HIS A 742 11.49 -39.61 5.36
CA HIS A 742 12.57 -38.74 5.82
C HIS A 742 13.88 -39.08 5.09
N ALA A 743 14.55 -38.07 4.54
CA ALA A 743 15.84 -38.16 3.87
C ALA A 743 16.95 -37.79 4.88
N PRO A 744 17.52 -38.77 5.62
CA PRO A 744 18.50 -38.46 6.66
C PRO A 744 19.74 -37.78 6.07
N TRP A 745 20.38 -36.92 6.86
CA TRP A 745 21.61 -36.21 6.48
C TRP A 745 22.72 -37.12 5.89
N THR A 746 22.80 -38.37 6.36
CA THR A 746 23.72 -39.40 5.84
C THR A 746 23.43 -39.84 4.40
N ALA A 747 22.22 -39.64 3.89
CA ALA A 747 21.81 -39.93 2.52
C ALA A 747 21.94 -38.71 1.57
N LEU A 748 21.81 -37.47 2.06
CA LEU A 748 21.93 -36.27 1.20
C LEU A 748 23.28 -36.15 0.49
N ARG A 749 24.41 -36.28 1.22
CA ARG A 749 25.74 -36.16 0.58
C ARG A 749 26.03 -37.26 -0.46
N PRO A 750 25.64 -38.54 -0.24
CA PRO A 750 25.63 -39.56 -1.30
C PRO A 750 24.72 -39.24 -2.49
N LEU A 751 23.49 -38.74 -2.24
CA LEU A 751 22.55 -38.35 -3.29
C LEU A 751 23.12 -37.23 -4.16
N ALA A 752 23.57 -36.14 -3.53
CA ALA A 752 24.17 -34.99 -4.20
C ALA A 752 25.40 -35.40 -5.05
N ARG A 753 26.23 -36.32 -4.55
CA ARG A 753 27.36 -36.87 -5.31
C ARG A 753 26.92 -37.67 -6.53
N GLU A 754 25.88 -38.50 -6.43
CA GLU A 754 25.36 -39.25 -7.60
C GLU A 754 24.65 -38.33 -8.60
N VAL A 755 23.89 -37.31 -8.14
CA VAL A 755 23.30 -36.28 -9.00
C VAL A 755 24.40 -35.52 -9.75
N SER A 756 25.40 -34.97 -9.06
CA SER A 756 26.55 -34.31 -9.71
C SER A 756 27.23 -35.25 -10.71
N ARG A 757 27.56 -36.50 -10.34
CA ARG A 757 28.22 -37.46 -11.24
C ARG A 757 27.40 -37.84 -12.48
N ARG A 758 26.06 -37.74 -12.42
CA ARG A 758 25.14 -37.97 -13.54
C ARG A 758 25.01 -36.74 -14.44
N CYS A 759 24.84 -35.56 -13.83
CA CYS A 759 24.51 -34.32 -14.51
C CYS A 759 25.72 -33.50 -14.98
N ASP A 760 26.91 -33.75 -14.41
CA ASP A 760 28.24 -33.26 -14.83
C ASP A 760 28.39 -33.26 -16.37
N GLY A 761 28.42 -34.44 -16.99
CA GLY A 761 28.55 -34.64 -18.44
C GLY A 761 27.41 -34.15 -19.34
N ALA A 762 26.53 -33.27 -18.89
CA ALA A 762 25.37 -32.79 -19.65
C ALA A 762 25.66 -31.49 -20.44
N ASP A 763 26.62 -30.67 -20.00
CA ASP A 763 27.05 -29.49 -20.76
C ASP A 763 27.93 -29.87 -21.98
N GLY A 764 28.72 -30.95 -21.83
CA GLY A 764 29.68 -31.50 -22.78
C GLY A 764 31.05 -31.84 -22.15
N VAL A 765 31.29 -31.39 -20.92
CA VAL A 765 32.55 -31.50 -20.17
C VAL A 765 32.38 -32.47 -19.00
N ARG A 766 33.48 -33.00 -18.43
CA ARG A 766 33.43 -33.80 -17.19
C ARG A 766 34.46 -33.30 -16.19
N ASP A 767 34.02 -32.39 -15.34
CA ASP A 767 34.86 -31.65 -14.38
C ASP A 767 34.33 -31.69 -12.93
N GLY A 768 33.15 -32.28 -12.71
CA GLY A 768 32.44 -32.38 -11.43
C GLY A 768 31.27 -31.39 -11.25
N ILE A 769 31.11 -30.43 -12.17
CA ILE A 769 30.21 -29.28 -12.05
C ILE A 769 28.96 -29.49 -12.90
N VAL A 770 27.78 -29.19 -12.35
CA VAL A 770 26.52 -29.27 -13.12
C VAL A 770 26.25 -27.92 -13.80
N SER A 771 26.78 -27.73 -15.02
CA SER A 771 26.60 -26.48 -15.78
C SER A 771 25.40 -26.47 -16.73
N ALA A 772 24.82 -27.63 -17.05
CA ALA A 772 23.60 -27.75 -17.87
C ALA A 772 22.55 -28.70 -17.22
N PRO A 773 22.02 -28.35 -16.02
CA PRO A 773 21.06 -29.17 -15.28
C PRO A 773 19.78 -29.46 -16.07
N GLU A 774 19.38 -28.59 -17.00
CA GLU A 774 18.21 -28.75 -17.87
C GLU A 774 18.36 -29.90 -18.89
N ARG A 775 19.60 -30.34 -19.14
CA ARG A 775 19.93 -31.48 -20.01
C ARG A 775 20.09 -32.79 -19.24
N CYS A 776 20.01 -32.78 -17.90
CA CYS A 776 20.22 -33.97 -17.09
C CYS A 776 18.97 -34.85 -16.97
N ALA A 777 19.07 -36.11 -17.41
CA ALA A 777 17.99 -37.09 -17.30
C ALA A 777 17.98 -37.76 -15.90
N LEU A 778 17.03 -37.36 -15.04
CA LEU A 778 16.88 -37.87 -13.66
C LEU A 778 16.14 -39.22 -13.52
N ASP A 779 15.94 -39.96 -14.61
CA ASP A 779 15.29 -41.30 -14.68
C ASP A 779 15.97 -42.39 -13.80
N PHE A 780 17.07 -42.07 -13.13
CA PHE A 780 17.70 -42.92 -12.12
C PHE A 780 17.15 -42.75 -10.70
N LEU A 781 16.39 -41.68 -10.39
CA LEU A 781 15.83 -41.45 -9.05
C LEU A 781 14.84 -42.56 -8.65
N ALA A 782 13.97 -42.96 -9.60
CA ALA A 782 13.09 -44.14 -9.44
C ALA A 782 13.87 -45.47 -9.24
N ARG A 783 15.17 -45.52 -9.57
CA ARG A 783 16.05 -46.70 -9.43
C ARG A 783 16.91 -46.67 -8.16
N LEU A 784 17.01 -45.53 -7.47
CA LEU A 784 17.67 -45.41 -6.16
C LEU A 784 16.84 -46.01 -5.01
N ALA A 785 15.54 -46.27 -5.24
CA ALA A 785 14.64 -46.88 -4.26
C ALA A 785 14.98 -48.35 -3.89
N CYS A 786 15.96 -48.99 -4.54
CA CYS A 786 16.34 -50.38 -4.31
C CYS A 786 17.28 -50.55 -3.10
N GLY A 787 16.75 -50.46 -1.88
CA GLY A 787 17.47 -50.95 -0.68
C GLY A 787 16.91 -50.58 0.68
N ALA A 788 16.25 -49.42 0.80
CA ALA A 788 15.64 -48.94 2.04
C ALA A 788 14.12 -48.82 1.87
N SER A 789 13.36 -49.36 2.82
CA SER A 789 11.90 -49.33 2.80
C SER A 789 11.36 -47.99 3.31
N GLY A 790 10.94 -47.08 2.42
CA GLY A 790 10.16 -45.92 2.85
C GLY A 790 9.89 -44.80 1.85
N ALA A 791 10.91 -44.35 1.10
CA ALA A 791 10.84 -43.15 0.26
C ALA A 791 11.06 -43.46 -1.22
N SER A 792 10.30 -42.82 -2.10
CA SER A 792 10.71 -42.66 -3.49
C SER A 792 11.50 -41.36 -3.63
N ALA A 793 12.49 -41.31 -4.53
CA ALA A 793 13.18 -40.06 -4.85
C ALA A 793 12.42 -39.19 -5.87
N GLU A 794 11.27 -39.66 -6.37
CA GLU A 794 10.31 -38.86 -7.12
C GLU A 794 9.58 -37.87 -6.19
N ASP A 795 9.21 -38.29 -4.98
CA ASP A 795 8.56 -37.42 -3.96
C ASP A 795 9.35 -36.12 -3.68
N LEU A 796 10.69 -36.18 -3.72
CA LEU A 796 11.59 -35.05 -3.50
C LEU A 796 11.82 -34.14 -4.72
N THR A 797 11.39 -34.55 -5.92
CA THR A 797 11.71 -33.84 -7.18
C THR A 797 10.51 -33.51 -8.07
N THR A 798 9.43 -34.29 -8.02
CA THR A 798 8.18 -34.01 -8.77
C THR A 798 7.15 -33.24 -7.94
N ALA A 799 7.34 -33.12 -6.63
CA ALA A 799 6.47 -32.33 -5.77
C ALA A 799 6.76 -30.83 -5.91
N THR A 800 6.08 -30.16 -6.85
CA THR A 800 5.76 -28.72 -6.76
C THR A 800 4.49 -28.45 -7.54
N PRO A 801 3.39 -28.00 -6.90
CA PRO A 801 2.30 -27.37 -7.61
C PRO A 801 2.85 -26.16 -8.38
N GLN A 802 2.48 -26.04 -9.66
CA GLN A 802 3.02 -25.05 -10.60
C GLN A 802 2.70 -23.57 -10.22
N SER A 803 1.99 -23.37 -9.11
CA SER A 803 1.50 -22.12 -8.55
C SER A 803 2.24 -21.61 -7.30
N GLU A 804 3.21 -22.36 -6.75
CA GLU A 804 3.74 -22.07 -5.40
C GLU A 804 5.21 -21.62 -5.35
N SER A 805 6.11 -22.21 -6.12
CA SER A 805 7.44 -21.64 -6.41
C SER A 805 8.09 -22.42 -7.57
N PRO A 806 8.89 -21.79 -8.45
CA PRO A 806 9.72 -22.52 -9.40
C PRO A 806 10.74 -23.39 -8.67
N GLY A 807 10.72 -24.71 -8.89
CA GLY A 807 11.52 -25.68 -8.14
C GLY A 807 13.05 -25.62 -8.36
N LEU A 808 13.76 -26.46 -7.60
CA LEU A 808 15.23 -26.54 -7.58
C LEU A 808 15.85 -27.08 -8.89
N LEU A 809 17.17 -26.90 -9.01
CA LEU A 809 18.00 -27.49 -10.06
C LEU A 809 18.90 -28.62 -9.50
N PRO A 810 19.15 -29.69 -10.27
CA PRO A 810 20.20 -30.67 -9.99
C PRO A 810 21.55 -30.01 -9.63
N GLY A 811 22.10 -30.40 -8.48
CA GLY A 811 23.24 -29.74 -7.83
C GLY A 811 22.86 -29.06 -6.51
N SER A 812 21.60 -28.68 -6.30
CA SER A 812 21.14 -28.06 -5.06
C SER A 812 21.12 -29.02 -3.86
N GLU A 813 21.20 -30.33 -4.08
CA GLU A 813 21.14 -31.36 -3.04
C GLU A 813 22.26 -31.22 -1.99
N TRP A 814 23.39 -30.61 -2.36
CA TRP A 814 24.49 -30.28 -1.43
C TRP A 814 24.05 -29.33 -0.30
N THR A 815 23.17 -28.35 -0.58
CA THR A 815 22.74 -27.32 0.39
C THR A 815 21.31 -27.50 0.93
N MET A 816 20.55 -28.49 0.46
CA MET A 816 19.18 -28.82 0.87
C MET A 816 18.97 -28.86 2.40
N HIS A 817 20.00 -29.22 3.16
CA HIS A 817 20.00 -29.29 4.62
C HIS A 817 19.62 -27.97 5.33
N VAL A 818 19.78 -26.82 4.67
CA VAL A 818 19.40 -25.49 5.20
C VAL A 818 17.87 -25.34 5.31
N VAL A 819 17.12 -25.97 4.41
CA VAL A 819 15.64 -25.95 4.41
C VAL A 819 15.06 -27.05 5.31
N LEU A 820 15.65 -28.24 5.31
CA LEU A 820 15.10 -29.40 6.03
C LEU A 820 15.33 -29.33 7.55
N ASN A 821 16.60 -29.14 7.98
CA ASN A 821 17.08 -29.15 9.37
C ASN A 821 16.87 -30.47 10.16
N TYR A 822 17.96 -31.01 10.69
CA TYR A 822 18.03 -32.38 11.23
C TYR A 822 18.01 -32.49 12.77
N SER A 823 17.75 -31.40 13.48
CA SER A 823 17.55 -31.38 14.94
C SER A 823 16.23 -30.72 15.38
N GLY A 824 15.37 -30.39 14.42
CA GLY A 824 14.11 -29.68 14.59
C GLY A 824 13.73 -28.98 13.27
N THR A 825 12.56 -28.35 13.20
CA THR A 825 12.11 -27.63 11.98
C THR A 825 13.05 -26.46 11.64
N SER A 826 13.43 -26.26 10.37
CA SER A 826 14.26 -25.10 9.99
C SER A 826 13.53 -23.77 10.26
N PRO A 827 14.19 -22.75 10.84
CA PRO A 827 13.59 -21.43 10.99
C PRO A 827 13.20 -20.78 9.65
N TYR A 828 13.93 -21.07 8.57
CA TYR A 828 13.58 -20.65 7.22
C TYR A 828 12.36 -21.39 6.64
N ALA A 829 12.01 -22.55 7.18
CA ALA A 829 10.88 -23.33 6.70
C ALA A 829 9.55 -22.90 7.33
N ILE A 830 9.49 -22.62 8.64
CA ILE A 830 8.20 -22.39 9.36
C ILE A 830 8.13 -21.05 10.10
N GLY A 831 9.23 -20.31 10.16
CA GLY A 831 9.29 -19.05 10.93
C GLY A 831 8.44 -17.93 10.31
N TYR A 832 8.37 -17.85 8.99
CA TYR A 832 7.58 -16.81 8.31
C TYR A 832 6.08 -16.99 8.57
N GLU A 833 5.62 -18.23 8.52
CA GLU A 833 4.25 -18.64 8.75
C GLU A 833 3.83 -18.32 10.19
N ARG A 834 4.69 -18.67 11.16
CA ARG A 834 4.55 -18.31 12.59
C ARG A 834 4.47 -16.80 12.82
N TYR A 835 5.50 -16.06 12.41
CA TYR A 835 5.76 -14.71 12.91
C TYR A 835 5.39 -13.56 11.96
N PHE A 836 5.17 -13.85 10.67
CA PHE A 836 4.70 -12.87 9.68
C PHE A 836 3.25 -13.10 9.24
N VAL A 837 2.84 -14.35 9.01
CA VAL A 837 1.54 -14.68 8.40
C VAL A 837 0.41 -14.88 9.43
N LEU A 838 0.62 -15.73 10.44
CA LEU A 838 -0.44 -16.19 11.35
C LEU A 838 -0.38 -15.58 12.76
N ASP A 839 0.76 -15.03 13.18
CA ASP A 839 1.01 -14.57 14.56
C ASP A 839 0.87 -15.67 15.64
N ASP A 840 1.08 -16.93 15.24
CA ASP A 840 1.04 -18.10 16.10
C ASP A 840 2.44 -18.70 16.29
N PRO A 841 3.10 -18.50 17.45
CA PRO A 841 4.39 -19.10 17.75
C PRO A 841 4.32 -20.61 18.01
N GLY A 842 3.13 -21.20 18.18
CA GLY A 842 2.91 -22.62 18.43
C GLY A 842 2.82 -23.49 17.17
N LEU A 843 2.60 -22.89 15.99
CA LEU A 843 2.39 -23.58 14.71
C LEU A 843 3.50 -24.60 14.39
N GLY A 844 3.17 -25.87 14.21
CA GLY A 844 4.07 -26.90 13.74
C GLY A 844 4.16 -26.97 12.21
N VAL A 845 5.23 -27.56 11.69
CA VAL A 845 5.34 -27.94 10.27
C VAL A 845 4.26 -28.96 9.88
N ALA A 846 3.77 -29.77 10.82
CA ALA A 846 2.65 -30.69 10.60
C ALA A 846 1.29 -29.98 10.43
N ASP A 847 1.13 -28.76 10.95
CA ASP A 847 -0.14 -28.01 10.92
C ASP A 847 -0.27 -27.10 9.68
N PHE A 848 0.87 -26.84 9.01
CA PHE A 848 0.93 -26.07 7.78
C PHE A 848 0.09 -26.71 6.65
N ASN A 849 -0.55 -25.88 5.84
CA ASN A 849 -1.42 -26.31 4.76
C ASN A 849 -1.67 -25.18 3.76
N ASP A 850 -2.22 -25.51 2.59
CA ASP A 850 -2.40 -24.59 1.45
C ASP A 850 -3.21 -23.32 1.77
N SER A 851 -4.05 -23.32 2.82
CA SER A 851 -4.76 -22.11 3.25
C SER A 851 -3.83 -21.05 3.87
N VAL A 852 -2.68 -21.47 4.41
CA VAL A 852 -1.62 -20.57 4.91
C VAL A 852 -0.89 -19.90 3.75
N VAL A 853 -0.60 -20.66 2.68
CA VAL A 853 0.00 -20.14 1.44
C VAL A 853 -0.88 -19.07 0.80
N GLU A 854 -2.17 -19.37 0.68
CA GLU A 854 -3.18 -18.47 0.10
C GLU A 854 -3.57 -17.33 1.07
N LEU A 855 -3.38 -17.49 2.38
CA LEU A 855 -3.42 -16.36 3.33
C LEU A 855 -2.20 -15.43 3.13
N SER A 856 -0.99 -15.99 3.03
CA SER A 856 0.25 -15.25 2.85
C SER A 856 0.27 -14.44 1.55
N ALA A 857 -0.17 -15.06 0.45
CA ALA A 857 -0.31 -14.40 -0.84
C ALA A 857 -1.29 -13.21 -0.82
N ARG A 858 -2.41 -13.32 -0.06
CA ARG A 858 -3.43 -12.25 0.04
C ARG A 858 -3.12 -11.19 1.09
N SER A 859 -2.38 -11.51 2.15
CA SER A 859 -2.04 -10.57 3.23
C SER A 859 -0.74 -9.81 2.94
N GLY A 860 0.14 -10.33 2.09
CA GLY A 860 1.42 -9.74 1.70
C GLY A 860 2.25 -9.20 2.87
N PRO A 861 2.55 -9.98 3.93
CA PRO A 861 3.07 -9.43 5.19
C PRO A 861 4.33 -8.57 5.02
N GLY A 862 4.24 -7.33 5.49
CA GLY A 862 5.32 -6.34 5.39
C GLY A 862 5.51 -5.71 4.00
N GLY A 863 4.77 -6.13 2.97
CA GLY A 863 4.94 -5.64 1.60
C GLY A 863 6.30 -6.01 0.98
N ALA A 864 6.95 -7.07 1.49
CA ALA A 864 8.34 -7.42 1.18
C ALA A 864 8.56 -7.94 -0.26
N THR A 865 7.53 -8.51 -0.88
CA THR A 865 7.57 -9.04 -2.26
C THR A 865 7.94 -7.95 -3.26
N ALA A 866 8.84 -8.25 -4.18
CA ALA A 866 9.36 -7.32 -5.19
C ALA A 866 8.93 -7.73 -6.61
N ASP A 867 7.63 -7.72 -6.89
CA ASP A 867 7.00 -8.28 -8.10
C ASP A 867 6.46 -7.24 -9.11
N ASP A 868 6.83 -5.97 -9.00
CA ASP A 868 6.53 -4.94 -10.01
C ASP A 868 7.56 -4.94 -11.15
N TYR A 869 7.37 -5.82 -12.14
CA TYR A 869 8.21 -5.88 -13.34
C TYR A 869 8.04 -4.62 -14.23
N GLY A 870 6.89 -3.93 -14.14
CA GLY A 870 6.59 -2.75 -14.95
C GLY A 870 7.38 -1.52 -14.52
N ALA A 871 7.57 -1.32 -13.22
CA ALA A 871 8.42 -0.26 -12.69
C ALA A 871 9.90 -0.41 -13.12
N ILE A 872 10.39 -1.65 -13.23
CA ILE A 872 11.75 -1.95 -13.72
C ILE A 872 11.84 -1.79 -15.24
N ALA A 873 10.92 -2.40 -16.00
CA ALA A 873 10.92 -2.37 -17.47
C ALA A 873 10.67 -0.96 -18.04
N GLY A 874 9.86 -0.14 -17.38
CA GLY A 874 9.60 1.25 -17.74
C GLY A 874 10.56 2.22 -17.04
N ILE A 875 10.14 2.70 -15.86
CA ILE A 875 10.71 3.90 -15.23
C ILE A 875 12.20 3.74 -14.88
N PHE A 876 12.62 2.61 -14.31
CA PHE A 876 14.03 2.40 -13.92
C PHE A 876 14.97 2.40 -15.14
N ARG A 877 14.61 1.63 -16.18
CA ARG A 877 15.28 1.65 -17.48
C ARG A 877 15.31 3.05 -18.10
N GLU A 878 14.19 3.77 -18.06
CA GLU A 878 14.07 5.13 -18.64
C GLU A 878 14.89 6.18 -17.90
N SER A 879 15.14 6.02 -16.59
CA SER A 879 16.18 6.77 -15.86
C SER A 879 17.61 6.35 -16.19
N GLY A 880 17.82 5.41 -17.11
CA GLY A 880 19.14 4.88 -17.51
C GLY A 880 19.65 3.73 -16.65
N GLY A 881 18.91 3.35 -15.60
CA GLY A 881 19.33 2.44 -14.55
C GLY A 881 19.68 1.03 -15.02
N LYS A 882 20.72 0.43 -14.45
CA LYS A 882 21.25 -0.89 -14.81
C LYS A 882 20.99 -1.93 -13.72
N VAL A 883 20.55 -3.13 -14.12
CA VAL A 883 20.34 -4.29 -13.24
C VAL A 883 21.32 -5.38 -13.65
N LEU A 884 22.11 -5.85 -12.68
CA LEU A 884 22.99 -7.01 -12.82
C LEU A 884 22.53 -8.07 -11.82
N MET A 885 21.78 -9.06 -12.28
CA MET A 885 21.31 -10.18 -11.44
C MET A 885 22.22 -11.39 -11.63
N TYR A 886 22.56 -12.08 -10.54
CA TYR A 886 23.27 -13.35 -10.59
C TYR A 886 22.62 -14.40 -9.67
N HIS A 887 22.72 -15.68 -10.03
CA HIS A 887 22.17 -16.77 -9.21
C HIS A 887 23.04 -18.02 -9.28
N GLY A 888 23.33 -18.63 -8.12
CA GLY A 888 23.97 -19.95 -8.05
C GLY A 888 23.04 -21.05 -8.56
N MET A 889 23.58 -22.00 -9.32
CA MET A 889 22.83 -23.14 -9.86
C MET A 889 22.73 -24.32 -8.88
N ALA A 890 23.44 -24.26 -7.76
CA ALA A 890 23.39 -25.22 -6.65
C ALA A 890 22.81 -24.59 -5.36
N ASP A 891 21.95 -23.58 -5.51
CA ASP A 891 21.25 -22.90 -4.42
C ASP A 891 19.98 -23.66 -4.02
N ALA A 892 19.92 -24.13 -2.76
CA ALA A 892 18.74 -24.79 -2.20
C ALA A 892 17.89 -23.90 -1.27
N LEU A 893 18.36 -22.70 -0.90
CA LEU A 893 17.62 -21.79 -0.02
C LEU A 893 16.74 -20.84 -0.83
N VAL A 894 17.24 -20.36 -1.97
CA VAL A 894 16.45 -19.64 -2.96
C VAL A 894 16.57 -20.41 -4.28
N PRO A 895 15.49 -21.02 -4.80
CA PRO A 895 15.58 -21.76 -6.05
C PRO A 895 16.01 -20.87 -7.22
N THR A 896 17.03 -21.30 -7.97
CA THR A 896 17.56 -20.59 -9.16
C THR A 896 16.45 -20.22 -10.16
N ARG A 897 15.48 -21.12 -10.37
CA ARG A 897 14.33 -20.89 -11.26
C ARG A 897 13.43 -19.72 -10.82
N GLY A 898 13.52 -19.28 -9.57
CA GLY A 898 12.90 -18.04 -9.10
C GLY A 898 13.45 -16.81 -9.82
N SER A 899 14.75 -16.77 -10.15
CA SER A 899 15.33 -15.71 -10.97
C SER A 899 15.02 -15.87 -12.46
N ASP A 900 14.96 -17.11 -12.97
CA ASP A 900 14.50 -17.35 -14.35
C ASP A 900 13.09 -16.79 -14.56
N LEU A 901 12.18 -17.06 -13.64
CA LEU A 901 10.83 -16.48 -13.64
C LEU A 901 10.87 -14.95 -13.57
N TYR A 902 11.69 -14.37 -12.69
CA TYR A 902 11.79 -12.91 -12.55
C TYR A 902 12.29 -12.22 -13.82
N TYR A 903 13.32 -12.79 -14.44
CA TYR A 903 13.89 -12.27 -15.69
C TYR A 903 12.86 -12.37 -16.81
N ASN A 904 12.25 -13.54 -17.00
CA ASN A 904 11.24 -13.78 -18.04
C ASN A 904 10.02 -12.87 -17.87
N ARG A 905 9.51 -12.65 -16.64
CA ARG A 905 8.43 -11.67 -16.40
C ARG A 905 8.82 -10.23 -16.70
N THR A 906 10.11 -9.90 -16.62
CA THR A 906 10.61 -8.56 -17.02
C THR A 906 10.75 -8.45 -18.55
N VAL A 907 11.09 -9.54 -19.25
CA VAL A 907 11.02 -9.61 -20.72
C VAL A 907 9.56 -9.50 -21.20
N GLU A 908 8.63 -10.26 -20.62
CA GLU A 908 7.19 -10.18 -20.91
C GLU A 908 6.62 -8.76 -20.67
N ALA A 909 7.11 -8.06 -19.64
CA ALA A 909 6.73 -6.66 -19.38
C ALA A 909 7.25 -5.72 -20.49
N MET A 910 8.43 -5.97 -21.05
CA MET A 910 8.99 -5.23 -22.19
C MET A 910 8.21 -5.53 -23.48
N GLU A 911 7.90 -6.81 -23.76
CA GLU A 911 7.04 -7.25 -24.88
C GLU A 911 5.68 -6.56 -24.85
N GLY A 912 5.05 -6.50 -23.66
CA GLY A 912 3.76 -5.84 -23.45
C GLY A 912 3.75 -4.35 -23.79
N MET A 913 4.91 -3.67 -23.70
CA MET A 913 5.07 -2.26 -24.05
C MET A 913 5.38 -2.03 -25.54
N LYS A 914 5.74 -3.08 -26.31
CA LYS A 914 6.01 -3.05 -27.77
C LYS A 914 7.10 -2.07 -28.21
N ILE A 915 8.18 -1.96 -27.44
CA ILE A 915 9.10 -0.81 -27.53
C ILE A 915 10.08 -0.86 -28.70
N ASP A 916 10.34 -2.02 -29.33
CA ASP A 916 11.03 -2.04 -30.63
C ASP A 916 10.66 -3.26 -31.49
N ARG A 917 10.90 -3.18 -32.81
CA ARG A 917 10.69 -4.28 -33.78
C ARG A 917 11.89 -5.25 -33.86
N GLY A 918 12.63 -5.38 -32.75
CA GLY A 918 14.00 -5.94 -32.71
C GLY A 918 14.22 -7.17 -31.83
N GLY A 919 13.17 -7.76 -31.25
CA GLY A 919 13.27 -8.94 -30.37
C GLY A 919 13.56 -8.56 -28.91
N ASP A 920 12.52 -8.65 -28.09
CA ASP A 920 12.36 -7.93 -26.81
C ASP A 920 13.36 -8.34 -25.72
N LEU A 921 13.95 -9.54 -25.84
CA LEU A 921 15.06 -10.01 -25.01
C LEU A 921 16.31 -9.12 -25.15
N ASN A 922 16.62 -8.59 -26.34
CA ASN A 922 17.77 -7.71 -26.53
C ASN A 922 17.55 -6.36 -25.83
N ALA A 923 16.38 -5.76 -26.03
CA ALA A 923 16.00 -4.52 -25.35
C ALA A 923 15.96 -4.68 -23.82
N THR A 924 15.60 -5.87 -23.31
CA THR A 924 15.72 -6.20 -21.88
C THR A 924 17.19 -6.24 -21.46
N ARG A 925 18.05 -6.92 -22.23
CA ARG A 925 19.48 -7.04 -21.92
C ARG A 925 20.20 -5.70 -21.81
N ASP A 926 19.84 -4.69 -22.61
CA ASP A 926 20.51 -3.37 -22.65
C ASP A 926 20.43 -2.55 -21.35
N PHE A 927 19.57 -2.96 -20.42
CA PHE A 927 19.58 -2.46 -19.05
C PHE A 927 19.57 -3.56 -17.97
N PHE A 928 19.19 -4.80 -18.30
CA PHE A 928 19.09 -5.91 -17.36
C PHE A 928 19.85 -7.14 -17.87
N ARG A 929 21.08 -7.35 -17.36
CA ARG A 929 21.88 -8.56 -17.60
C ARG A 929 21.67 -9.56 -16.45
N TYR A 930 21.45 -10.84 -16.78
CA TYR A 930 21.24 -11.94 -15.83
C TYR A 930 22.31 -13.02 -16.05
N PHE A 931 22.85 -13.57 -14.96
CA PHE A 931 23.96 -14.52 -14.96
C PHE A 931 23.64 -15.77 -14.11
N LEU A 932 23.74 -16.93 -14.73
CA LEU A 932 23.67 -18.23 -14.05
C LEU A 932 25.09 -18.71 -13.71
N VAL A 933 25.32 -19.13 -12.47
CA VAL A 933 26.65 -19.55 -11.98
C VAL A 933 26.68 -21.06 -11.66
N PRO A 934 27.25 -21.89 -12.54
CA PRO A 934 27.38 -23.34 -12.34
C PRO A 934 28.04 -23.70 -11.01
N GLY A 935 27.46 -24.65 -10.28
CA GLY A 935 28.03 -25.20 -9.04
C GLY A 935 28.21 -24.23 -7.86
N MET A 936 27.91 -22.94 -8.01
CA MET A 936 27.84 -21.99 -6.90
C MET A 936 26.56 -22.21 -6.09
N GLN A 937 26.69 -22.15 -4.77
CA GLN A 937 25.63 -22.27 -3.78
C GLN A 937 24.99 -20.90 -3.47
N HIS A 938 24.28 -20.78 -2.34
CA HIS A 938 23.58 -19.55 -1.97
C HIS A 938 24.55 -18.36 -1.79
N CYS A 939 24.49 -17.40 -2.71
CA CYS A 939 25.36 -16.21 -2.85
C CYS A 939 26.85 -16.46 -3.12
N ARG A 940 27.40 -17.60 -2.67
CA ARG A 940 28.84 -17.90 -2.59
C ARG A 940 29.06 -19.40 -2.38
N LEU A 941 30.33 -19.82 -2.36
CA LEU A 941 30.80 -21.19 -2.05
C LEU A 941 30.34 -22.29 -3.01
N THR A 942 30.92 -23.47 -2.84
CA THR A 942 30.68 -24.71 -3.60
C THR A 942 31.12 -25.94 -2.78
N ASP A 943 30.49 -27.10 -2.99
CA ASP A 943 30.96 -28.42 -2.52
C ASP A 943 31.64 -29.22 -3.66
N VAL A 944 31.74 -28.66 -4.88
CA VAL A 944 32.15 -29.38 -6.12
C VAL A 944 33.27 -28.67 -6.91
N ASP A 945 34.09 -27.87 -6.23
CA ASP A 945 35.22 -27.12 -6.81
C ASP A 945 34.86 -26.30 -8.07
N ALA A 946 33.65 -25.74 -8.10
CA ALA A 946 33.20 -24.82 -9.13
C ALA A 946 33.75 -23.39 -8.90
N PRO A 947 34.13 -22.64 -9.96
CA PRO A 947 34.45 -21.22 -9.84
C PRO A 947 33.23 -20.41 -9.37
N TRP A 948 33.36 -19.73 -8.23
CA TRP A 948 32.24 -19.08 -7.56
C TRP A 948 32.52 -17.64 -7.10
N ALA A 949 33.78 -17.22 -6.98
CA ALA A 949 34.14 -15.89 -6.51
C ALA A 949 34.36 -14.93 -7.69
N PHE A 950 33.60 -13.84 -7.71
CA PHE A 950 33.59 -12.80 -8.75
C PHE A 950 33.24 -11.41 -8.20
N GLY A 951 33.67 -11.09 -6.97
CA GLY A 951 33.50 -9.75 -6.37
C GLY A 951 32.08 -9.41 -5.92
N ALA A 952 31.18 -10.40 -5.84
CA ALA A 952 29.77 -10.13 -5.56
C ALA A 952 29.43 -10.11 -4.05
N ALA A 953 28.20 -9.71 -3.73
CA ALA A 953 27.74 -9.50 -2.36
C ALA A 953 27.97 -10.72 -1.44
N TYR A 954 28.53 -10.48 -0.25
CA TYR A 954 28.97 -11.47 0.74
C TYR A 954 30.12 -12.40 0.32
N GLN A 955 30.67 -12.30 -0.90
CA GLN A 955 31.72 -13.21 -1.37
C GLN A 955 33.07 -12.91 -0.73
N ALA A 956 33.51 -11.64 -0.74
CA ALA A 956 34.79 -11.22 -0.17
C ALA A 956 34.96 -11.64 1.31
N LEU A 957 33.85 -11.61 2.06
CA LEU A 957 33.79 -11.92 3.50
C LEU A 957 34.17 -13.36 3.83
N THR A 958 34.08 -14.27 2.85
CA THR A 958 34.48 -15.68 2.95
C THR A 958 35.98 -15.83 3.20
N PHE A 959 36.77 -14.86 2.73
CA PHE A 959 38.23 -14.83 2.85
C PHE A 959 38.71 -13.99 4.05
N GLY A 960 37.80 -13.63 4.97
CA GLY A 960 38.09 -12.84 6.16
C GLY A 960 37.79 -11.34 6.03
N ASN A 961 37.86 -10.63 7.15
CA ASN A 961 37.35 -9.26 7.33
C ASN A 961 38.25 -8.13 6.74
N ARG A 962 39.31 -8.48 6.02
CA ARG A 962 40.20 -7.55 5.30
C ARG A 962 39.96 -7.51 3.79
N THR A 963 39.34 -8.56 3.25
CA THR A 963 39.20 -8.79 1.81
C THR A 963 38.05 -7.95 1.24
N TYR A 964 38.20 -7.47 0.00
CA TYR A 964 37.24 -6.57 -0.65
C TYR A 964 37.10 -6.77 -2.17
N SER A 965 37.71 -7.81 -2.74
CA SER A 965 37.65 -8.17 -4.15
C SER A 965 37.67 -9.70 -4.27
N VAL A 966 37.65 -10.22 -5.51
CA VAL A 966 38.33 -11.49 -5.81
C VAL A 966 39.83 -11.34 -5.48
N PRO A 967 40.41 -12.15 -4.59
CA PRO A 967 41.82 -12.04 -4.21
C PRO A 967 42.77 -12.30 -5.39
N GLY A 968 43.69 -11.36 -5.64
CA GLY A 968 44.62 -11.39 -6.77
C GLY A 968 44.10 -10.73 -8.06
N PHE A 969 42.86 -10.22 -8.05
CA PHE A 969 42.21 -9.50 -9.15
C PHE A 969 41.56 -8.20 -8.63
N GLU A 970 42.20 -7.53 -7.67
CA GLU A 970 41.73 -6.32 -6.99
C GLU A 970 41.41 -5.18 -7.98
N GLY A 971 40.12 -4.94 -8.20
CA GLY A 971 39.62 -3.84 -9.03
C GLY A 971 39.57 -4.12 -10.55
N ASP A 972 39.85 -5.34 -10.97
CA ASP A 972 39.68 -5.75 -12.37
C ASP A 972 38.21 -6.08 -12.65
N ALA A 973 37.52 -5.25 -13.43
CA ALA A 973 36.13 -5.44 -13.84
C ALA A 973 35.88 -6.73 -14.66
N GLY A 974 36.93 -7.39 -15.17
CA GLY A 974 36.84 -8.74 -15.74
C GLY A 974 36.59 -9.84 -14.70
N TYR A 975 36.86 -9.58 -13.42
CA TYR A 975 36.74 -10.55 -12.31
C TYR A 975 35.86 -10.04 -11.16
N ASP A 976 35.78 -8.72 -10.94
CA ASP A 976 34.91 -8.10 -9.94
C ASP A 976 33.64 -7.53 -10.60
N VAL A 977 32.50 -8.16 -10.30
CA VAL A 977 31.20 -7.82 -10.91
C VAL A 977 30.61 -6.50 -10.40
N LEU A 978 31.04 -6.00 -9.24
CA LEU A 978 30.66 -4.67 -8.76
C LEU A 978 31.39 -3.60 -9.58
N MET A 979 32.68 -3.82 -9.90
CA MET A 979 33.41 -2.95 -10.83
C MET A 979 32.86 -3.05 -12.26
N ALA A 980 32.44 -4.24 -12.72
CA ALA A 980 31.76 -4.41 -14.01
C ALA A 980 30.45 -3.59 -14.10
N LEU A 981 29.66 -3.55 -13.02
CA LEU A 981 28.46 -2.70 -12.94
C LEU A 981 28.79 -1.21 -12.98
N VAL A 982 29.84 -0.76 -12.29
CA VAL A 982 30.34 0.62 -12.37
C VAL A 982 30.72 0.99 -13.81
N ASP A 983 31.44 0.12 -14.50
CA ASP A 983 31.85 0.36 -15.89
C ASP A 983 30.66 0.41 -16.86
N TRP A 984 29.60 -0.36 -16.59
CA TRP A 984 28.39 -0.33 -17.39
C TRP A 984 27.56 0.96 -17.17
N VAL A 985 27.49 1.46 -15.93
CA VAL A 985 26.78 2.69 -15.58
C VAL A 985 27.55 3.93 -16.04
N GLU A 986 28.86 4.01 -15.79
CA GLU A 986 29.63 5.26 -15.96
C GLU A 986 30.33 5.35 -17.31
N ARG A 987 30.65 4.21 -17.92
CA ARG A 987 31.39 4.13 -19.19
C ARG A 987 30.58 3.49 -20.32
N GLY A 988 29.34 3.05 -20.03
CA GLY A 988 28.45 2.40 -21.00
C GLY A 988 28.91 1.02 -21.47
N VAL A 989 29.89 0.39 -20.80
CA VAL A 989 30.49 -0.87 -21.21
C VAL A 989 29.58 -2.04 -20.79
N PRO A 990 28.90 -2.75 -21.72
CA PRO A 990 27.94 -3.78 -21.35
C PRO A 990 28.63 -5.01 -20.76
N VAL A 991 28.12 -5.50 -19.62
CA VAL A 991 28.60 -6.75 -19.03
C VAL A 991 27.98 -7.93 -19.78
N ASP A 992 28.73 -8.52 -20.71
CA ASP A 992 28.34 -9.78 -21.38
C ASP A 992 28.98 -11.03 -20.75
N SER A 993 30.08 -10.87 -20.02
CA SER A 993 30.70 -11.91 -19.20
C SER A 993 31.66 -11.34 -18.16
N PHE A 994 31.85 -12.06 -17.05
CA PHE A 994 32.93 -11.88 -16.08
C PHE A 994 33.50 -13.25 -15.69
N VAL A 995 34.72 -13.33 -15.16
CA VAL A 995 35.38 -14.60 -14.83
C VAL A 995 35.24 -14.91 -13.33
N ALA A 996 34.54 -15.99 -13.01
CA ALA A 996 34.52 -16.53 -11.67
C ALA A 996 35.79 -17.36 -11.40
N THR A 997 36.23 -17.37 -10.15
CA THR A 997 37.44 -18.05 -9.67
C THR A 997 37.14 -18.99 -8.49
N THR A 998 37.92 -20.06 -8.35
CA THR A 998 38.09 -20.82 -7.10
C THR A 998 39.54 -21.31 -6.93
N TRP A 999 39.91 -21.65 -5.70
CA TRP A 999 41.28 -22.01 -5.27
C TRP A 999 41.33 -23.45 -4.76
N ARG A 1000 42.54 -24.02 -4.61
CA ARG A 1000 42.74 -25.44 -4.21
C ARG A 1000 42.17 -25.77 -2.83
N SER A 1001 41.99 -24.76 -2.01
CA SER A 1001 41.09 -24.72 -0.86
C SER A 1001 40.11 -23.57 -1.09
N ALA A 1002 38.82 -23.87 -1.23
CA ALA A 1002 37.81 -22.93 -1.72
C ALA A 1002 37.67 -21.63 -0.88
N THR A 1003 38.17 -21.61 0.36
CA THR A 1003 38.15 -20.44 1.26
C THR A 1003 39.54 -19.87 1.59
N ASP A 1004 40.61 -20.42 1.01
CA ASP A 1004 41.99 -19.96 1.20
C ASP A 1004 42.65 -19.63 -0.15
N PRO A 1005 42.69 -18.35 -0.53
CA PRO A 1005 43.32 -17.91 -1.79
C PRO A 1005 44.82 -18.21 -1.88
N SER A 1006 45.52 -18.36 -0.75
CA SER A 1006 46.97 -18.64 -0.72
C SER A 1006 47.31 -20.05 -1.20
N SER A 1007 46.33 -20.96 -1.21
CA SER A 1007 46.43 -22.28 -1.83
C SER A 1007 46.61 -22.26 -3.36
N GLY A 1008 46.43 -21.08 -3.98
CA GLY A 1008 46.57 -20.86 -5.42
C GLY A 1008 45.29 -21.21 -6.19
N VAL A 1009 45.10 -20.51 -7.32
CA VAL A 1009 43.94 -20.74 -8.20
C VAL A 1009 43.90 -22.20 -8.64
N LEU A 1010 42.71 -22.79 -8.54
CA LEU A 1010 42.38 -24.12 -9.03
C LEU A 1010 41.70 -24.01 -10.39
N ARG A 1011 40.60 -23.24 -10.48
CA ARG A 1011 39.76 -23.13 -11.68
C ARG A 1011 39.27 -21.70 -11.92
N GLN A 1012 39.17 -21.33 -13.19
CA GLN A 1012 38.53 -20.08 -13.64
C GLN A 1012 37.65 -20.32 -14.86
N ARG A 1013 36.46 -19.70 -14.89
CA ARG A 1013 35.47 -19.88 -15.97
C ARG A 1013 34.72 -18.58 -16.24
N PRO A 1014 34.49 -18.19 -17.51
CA PRO A 1014 33.61 -17.07 -17.82
C PRO A 1014 32.17 -17.42 -17.45
N ILE A 1015 31.53 -16.56 -16.68
CA ILE A 1015 30.09 -16.56 -16.41
C ILE A 1015 29.44 -15.66 -17.45
N CYS A 1016 28.51 -16.22 -18.22
CA CYS A 1016 27.96 -15.58 -19.41
C CYS A 1016 26.60 -14.94 -19.15
N ALA A 1017 26.31 -13.83 -19.83
CA ALA A 1017 25.00 -13.21 -19.80
C ALA A 1017 23.95 -14.10 -20.49
N TYR A 1018 22.90 -14.47 -19.74
CA TYR A 1018 21.77 -15.26 -20.20
C TYR A 1018 21.15 -14.66 -21.50
N PRO A 1019 20.81 -15.48 -22.52
CA PRO A 1019 20.75 -16.95 -22.53
C PRO A 1019 22.05 -17.65 -22.96
N LYS A 1020 23.19 -16.95 -23.02
CA LYS A 1020 24.48 -17.58 -23.35
C LYS A 1020 25.01 -18.41 -22.19
N VAL A 1021 25.79 -19.42 -22.54
CA VAL A 1021 26.43 -20.34 -21.59
C VAL A 1021 27.92 -20.45 -21.87
N ALA A 1022 28.70 -20.83 -20.86
CA ALA A 1022 30.11 -21.13 -21.03
C ALA A 1022 30.27 -22.43 -21.82
N ALA A 1023 30.92 -22.37 -22.98
CA ALA A 1023 31.26 -23.52 -23.81
C ALA A 1023 32.78 -23.70 -23.86
N TRP A 1024 33.25 -24.90 -23.52
CA TRP A 1024 34.64 -25.33 -23.66
C TRP A 1024 34.99 -25.55 -25.14
N ASP A 1025 36.23 -25.26 -25.53
CA ASP A 1025 36.70 -25.35 -26.91
C ASP A 1025 36.89 -26.80 -27.44
N GLY A 1026 36.87 -27.79 -26.54
CA GLY A 1026 37.07 -29.21 -26.85
C GLY A 1026 38.52 -29.69 -26.81
N VAL A 1027 39.49 -28.82 -26.48
CA VAL A 1027 40.93 -29.11 -26.61
C VAL A 1027 41.78 -28.55 -25.47
N GLY A 1028 41.46 -27.34 -24.99
CA GLY A 1028 42.18 -26.64 -23.93
C GLY A 1028 41.93 -27.19 -22.53
N ASP A 1029 42.51 -26.54 -21.52
CA ASP A 1029 42.39 -26.97 -20.13
C ASP A 1029 41.05 -26.50 -19.53
N VAL A 1030 40.22 -27.45 -19.09
CA VAL A 1030 38.88 -27.19 -18.53
C VAL A 1030 38.91 -26.31 -17.27
N ASP A 1031 40.07 -26.23 -16.59
CA ASP A 1031 40.28 -25.41 -15.41
C ASP A 1031 40.74 -23.96 -15.75
N ARG A 1032 41.03 -23.67 -17.03
CA ARG A 1032 41.60 -22.39 -17.51
C ARG A 1032 40.58 -21.57 -18.31
N THR A 1033 40.38 -20.31 -17.91
CA THR A 1033 39.39 -19.41 -18.56
C THR A 1033 39.67 -19.06 -20.03
N ASP A 1034 40.87 -19.34 -20.54
CA ASP A 1034 41.25 -19.14 -21.95
C ASP A 1034 40.69 -20.23 -22.88
N SER A 1035 40.28 -21.36 -22.31
CA SER A 1035 39.75 -22.54 -23.02
C SER A 1035 38.21 -22.56 -23.09
N TRP A 1036 37.57 -21.45 -22.70
CA TRP A 1036 36.10 -21.30 -22.65
C TRP A 1036 35.63 -20.01 -23.35
N SER A 1037 34.43 -20.03 -23.90
CA SER A 1037 33.80 -18.86 -24.53
C SER A 1037 32.29 -18.80 -24.29
N CYS A 1038 31.68 -17.62 -24.40
CA CYS A 1038 30.23 -17.44 -24.23
C CYS A 1038 29.47 -17.70 -25.54
N ALA A 1039 29.05 -18.95 -25.70
CA ALA A 1039 28.29 -19.43 -26.86
C ALA A 1039 26.78 -19.35 -26.63
N ASP A 1040 26.02 -19.33 -27.73
CA ASP A 1040 24.56 -19.50 -27.69
C ASP A 1040 24.23 -20.98 -27.39
N ASN A 1041 23.15 -21.23 -26.65
CA ASN A 1041 22.74 -22.60 -26.30
C ASN A 1041 22.17 -23.31 -27.55
N HIS A 1042 23.04 -24.01 -28.29
CA HIS A 1042 22.89 -24.47 -29.68
C HIS A 1042 21.69 -25.40 -30.03
N ASN A 1043 20.66 -25.50 -29.19
CA ASN A 1043 19.41 -26.23 -29.49
C ASN A 1043 18.12 -25.42 -29.24
N THR A 1044 18.17 -24.13 -28.87
CA THR A 1044 16.98 -23.28 -28.70
C THR A 1044 16.41 -22.77 -30.04
N THR A 1045 16.08 -23.68 -30.96
CA THR A 1045 15.40 -23.34 -32.24
C THR A 1045 13.90 -23.08 -32.08
N THR A 1046 13.35 -23.27 -30.88
CA THR A 1046 12.07 -22.68 -30.46
C THR A 1046 12.32 -21.39 -29.65
N PRO A 1047 11.66 -20.26 -29.96
CA PRO A 1047 11.58 -19.14 -29.03
C PRO A 1047 10.94 -19.57 -27.70
N VAL A 1048 11.20 -18.84 -26.62
CA VAL A 1048 10.72 -19.17 -25.25
C VAL A 1048 9.19 -19.11 -25.13
N THR A 1049 8.50 -18.56 -26.14
CA THR A 1049 7.05 -18.73 -26.37
C THR A 1049 6.56 -20.19 -26.32
N GLY A 1050 7.44 -21.18 -26.49
CA GLY A 1050 7.11 -22.61 -26.39
C GLY A 1050 6.98 -23.18 -24.98
N LEU A 1051 7.63 -22.60 -23.96
CA LEU A 1051 7.61 -23.15 -22.59
C LEU A 1051 6.30 -22.86 -21.84
N ALA A 1052 5.45 -21.99 -22.39
CA ALA A 1052 4.06 -21.79 -21.95
C ALA A 1052 3.12 -22.96 -22.34
N ALA A 1053 3.56 -23.92 -23.17
CA ALA A 1053 2.66 -24.90 -23.81
C ALA A 1053 3.19 -26.34 -23.95
N GLN A 1054 4.32 -26.73 -23.32
CA GLN A 1054 4.71 -28.14 -23.25
C GLN A 1054 4.08 -28.84 -22.05
N SER A 1055 2.96 -29.52 -22.28
CA SER A 1055 2.43 -30.53 -21.37
C SER A 1055 3.33 -31.78 -21.35
N MET A 1056 4.35 -31.79 -20.49
CA MET A 1056 4.90 -33.06 -20.03
C MET A 1056 3.81 -33.84 -19.29
N PRO A 1057 3.78 -35.19 -19.39
CA PRO A 1057 2.56 -35.95 -19.13
C PRO A 1057 2.16 -35.98 -17.66
N ASN A 1058 0.85 -36.08 -17.42
CA ASN A 1058 0.26 -36.42 -16.12
C ASN A 1058 0.83 -37.74 -15.56
N PRO A 1059 1.25 -37.76 -14.29
CA PRO A 1059 1.09 -38.90 -13.40
C PRO A 1059 -0.03 -38.62 -12.38
N VAL A 1060 -1.23 -38.23 -12.83
CA VAL A 1060 -2.43 -38.21 -11.98
C VAL A 1060 -2.91 -39.64 -11.74
N SER A 1061 -2.15 -40.38 -10.94
CA SER A 1061 -2.65 -41.52 -10.15
C SER A 1061 -1.66 -41.96 -9.08
N VAL A 1062 -1.81 -41.43 -7.87
CA VAL A 1062 -1.79 -42.27 -6.67
C VAL A 1062 -3.17 -42.16 -6.06
N ARG A 1063 -3.82 -43.30 -5.84
CA ARG A 1063 -5.05 -43.42 -5.06
C ARG A 1063 -4.68 -43.74 -3.61
N THR A 1064 -5.53 -43.28 -2.70
CA THR A 1064 -5.54 -43.55 -1.23
C THR A 1064 -4.27 -43.14 -0.50
#